data_AF-A0A0P1KQ88-F1
#
_entry.id   AF-A0A0P1KQ88-F1
#
_cell.length_a   1.000
_cell.length_b   1.000
_cell.length_c   1.000
_cell.angle_alpha   90.00
_cell.angle_beta   90.00
_cell.angle_gamma   90.00
#
_symmetry.space_group_name_H-M   'P 1'
#
loop_
_entity.id
_entity.type
_entity.pdbx_description
1 polymer ?
#
loop_
_entity_poly.entity_id
_entity_poly.type
_entity_poly.pdbx_seq_one_letter_code
_entity_poly.pdbx_strand_id
1 'polypeptide(L)'
;MNYDNKCPTERATPEATGDEPQNFAPSPDFKWFCEELFYKLDAINEQRQELGKAVTVKRVEAITHFIKLWRTTVGDDFYPILRLMFPYRDPRAYYIKDFTLIKAICKALSLPRDSLTERRLLNWKQFADRGTSLSKFCVQEIMQRRKEPLPEQPLTIDGLNEKLDELTKEVSGKKRRGVVGLSESPSFQFCLKSLSFLELRYFFDIILKNRVIGGLEHKFLACWHPDAQSYLGVVSDLKTLSKNLWKPSVRLGKKELSINLGYAFAPHLAKRLHVSYERVCSKLMHDFIIEEKMDGERIQLHYINGGSMLKFLSRRGTDFSHLYGQEITRGVISQHLRFKNDVRDCVLDGEMVSYDKERNVILPFGIVKSAAVDELINSEFGNESNGYRPLYMVFDLVYLNGISLTKIPLHIRKEYLKKILSPVPNVVEILNGTRACNAKAIKSFMHKAIKMGSEGVIIKQASSAYEVGARNDKWIKIKPEYFEDLGETLDLVVIGRDPGKKDSFMCGLVASDSGSISEFSSLEEHDLEVQPTAKCISFCNIANGVSDEEFKEINRKTRGLWVNYKEHPPPLGSLEFGSKVPVEWIDPKNSVVLEVKARSIENNEFSTKKYRAGSTLHGAYCRRIRDDKDWKTCTTVAQYQQAKAAHNYHLYRRRAHQVSPRRKRSMHDMLECHTDELGSRPDTQASNIFEGLQFYILSDYVTSQMKRFEKGMIAAIVAKHGGLVVKNIDVRSEHLSHLRIVSGKSTIECYTLANRGYDIIDPCWILDCISAGCQLGLEPKHCFQTSQKLLKNSHHRIDQYGDSFFCPLDAAKFHQLIKYFHPLSPGLSPGASTTLQDDLDDVPLFLLQKFWIYIVAAELVPQQFAVLKKKIEAYGGVVSETLEGSNLVLVPSALSMARIAYYVQELRQKFANNALAGNTNVKIPHIVRSEWLDMCTTEQCLVPEEDFPPV
;
A
#
# COMPACT_ATOMS: atom_id res chain seq x y z
N MET A 1 38.89 -53.28 -40.50
CA MET A 1 37.61 -54.00 -40.35
C MET A 1 36.72 -53.13 -39.47
N ASN A 2 35.91 -52.29 -40.11
CA ASN A 2 34.92 -51.42 -39.47
C ASN A 2 33.59 -52.18 -39.43
N TYR A 3 32.95 -52.24 -38.27
CA TYR A 3 31.54 -52.61 -38.19
C TYR A 3 30.78 -51.48 -37.49
N ASP A 4 30.07 -50.72 -38.31
CA ASP A 4 28.99 -49.81 -37.97
C ASP A 4 27.89 -50.55 -37.21
N ASN A 5 27.59 -50.12 -35.98
CA ASN A 5 26.32 -50.45 -35.33
C ASN A 5 25.48 -49.17 -35.21
N LYS A 6 24.59 -49.02 -36.20
CA LYS A 6 23.54 -48.02 -36.28
C LYS A 6 22.64 -48.10 -35.04
N CYS A 7 22.43 -46.95 -34.40
CA CYS A 7 21.37 -46.73 -33.41
C CYS A 7 19.99 -47.12 -34.00
N PRO A 8 19.09 -47.70 -33.19
CA PRO A 8 17.71 -47.92 -33.63
C PRO A 8 17.00 -46.58 -33.77
N THR A 9 16.65 -46.28 -35.02
CA THR A 9 15.71 -45.24 -35.44
C THR A 9 14.33 -45.46 -34.82
N GLU A 10 13.70 -44.34 -34.46
CA GLU A 10 12.25 -44.12 -34.36
C GLU A 10 11.45 -45.07 -33.46
N ARG A 11 11.27 -44.68 -32.20
CA ARG A 11 10.11 -45.11 -31.41
C ARG A 11 9.06 -43.99 -31.35
N ALA A 12 8.08 -44.15 -32.24
CA ALA A 12 6.68 -43.79 -32.12
C ALA A 12 6.36 -42.44 -31.46
N THR A 13 6.33 -41.40 -32.29
CA THR A 13 5.29 -40.38 -32.18
C THR A 13 3.93 -41.08 -32.09
N PRO A 14 3.01 -40.68 -31.18
CA PRO A 14 1.64 -41.16 -31.29
C PRO A 14 1.14 -40.78 -32.67
N GLU A 15 0.67 -41.77 -33.43
CA GLU A 15 0.08 -41.59 -34.75
C GLU A 15 -0.88 -40.41 -34.71
N ALA A 16 -0.48 -39.30 -35.34
CA ALA A 16 -1.37 -38.20 -35.61
C ALA A 16 -2.37 -38.72 -36.65
N THR A 17 -3.60 -38.93 -36.20
CA THR A 17 -4.75 -39.13 -37.07
C THR A 17 -4.71 -38.08 -38.19
N GLY A 18 -4.64 -38.52 -39.44
CA GLY A 18 -4.42 -37.69 -40.62
C GLY A 18 -5.61 -36.80 -40.99
N ASP A 19 -5.85 -35.75 -40.22
CA ASP A 19 -6.94 -34.81 -40.46
C ASP A 19 -6.47 -33.37 -40.14
N GLU A 20 -5.60 -32.83 -41.00
CA GLU A 20 -5.32 -31.39 -41.01
C GLU A 20 -6.58 -30.63 -41.46
N PRO A 21 -6.85 -29.42 -40.94
CA PRO A 21 -7.99 -28.63 -41.41
C PRO A 21 -7.83 -28.35 -42.91
N GLN A 22 -8.82 -28.74 -43.71
CA GLN A 22 -8.83 -28.51 -45.15
C GLN A 22 -9.93 -27.52 -45.54
N ASN A 23 -9.60 -26.68 -46.50
CA ASN A 23 -10.58 -25.85 -47.20
C ASN A 23 -10.99 -26.57 -48.48
N PHE A 24 -12.30 -26.67 -48.71
CA PHE A 24 -12.85 -27.26 -49.94
C PHE A 24 -13.02 -26.21 -51.06
N ALA A 25 -12.88 -24.93 -50.72
CA ALA A 25 -12.93 -23.82 -51.67
C ALA A 25 -11.75 -22.86 -51.44
N PRO A 26 -11.33 -22.09 -52.47
CA PRO A 26 -10.33 -21.05 -52.29
C PRO A 26 -10.82 -19.98 -51.30
N SER A 27 -9.88 -19.32 -50.62
CA SER A 27 -10.24 -18.26 -49.70
C SER A 27 -10.99 -17.12 -50.42
N PRO A 28 -12.10 -16.62 -49.83
CA PRO A 28 -12.83 -15.49 -50.37
C PRO A 28 -11.98 -14.21 -50.47
N ASP A 29 -12.56 -13.21 -51.12
CA ASP A 29 -11.99 -11.87 -51.22
C ASP A 29 -11.83 -11.22 -49.84
N PHE A 30 -10.77 -10.45 -49.67
CA PHE A 30 -10.53 -9.71 -48.43
C PHE A 30 -11.65 -8.70 -48.16
N LYS A 31 -12.23 -8.10 -49.20
CA LYS A 31 -13.42 -7.24 -49.12
C LYS A 31 -14.59 -7.95 -48.45
N TRP A 32 -14.91 -9.17 -48.89
CA TRP A 32 -15.98 -9.97 -48.31
C TRP A 32 -15.76 -10.20 -46.83
N PHE A 33 -14.53 -10.53 -46.42
CA PHE A 33 -14.19 -10.71 -45.01
C PHE A 33 -14.35 -9.42 -44.19
N CYS A 34 -13.96 -8.27 -44.76
CA CYS A 34 -14.14 -6.98 -44.13
C CYS A 34 -15.62 -6.62 -43.95
N GLU A 35 -16.46 -6.91 -44.93
CA GLU A 35 -17.91 -6.62 -44.91
C GLU A 35 -18.66 -7.55 -43.95
N GLU A 36 -18.39 -8.85 -44.02
CA GLU A 36 -19.13 -9.88 -43.29
C GLU A 36 -18.80 -9.95 -41.81
N LEU A 37 -17.60 -9.52 -41.42
CA LEU A 37 -17.20 -9.54 -40.00
C LEU A 37 -16.86 -8.15 -39.49
N PHE A 38 -15.81 -7.53 -40.00
CA PHE A 38 -15.24 -6.36 -39.35
C PHE A 38 -16.21 -5.18 -39.38
N TYR A 39 -16.80 -4.88 -40.54
CA TYR A 39 -17.72 -3.75 -40.73
C TYR A 39 -18.99 -3.93 -39.90
N LYS A 40 -19.62 -5.12 -39.94
CA LYS A 40 -20.78 -5.43 -39.11
C LYS A 40 -20.49 -5.23 -37.61
N LEU A 41 -19.32 -5.65 -37.13
CA LEU A 41 -18.93 -5.44 -35.73
C LEU A 41 -18.70 -3.97 -35.37
N ASP A 42 -18.11 -3.18 -36.27
CA ASP A 42 -17.91 -1.74 -36.08
C ASP A 42 -19.25 -0.97 -36.13
N ALA A 43 -20.14 -1.30 -37.07
CA ALA A 43 -21.45 -0.68 -37.19
C ALA A 43 -22.31 -0.87 -35.92
N ILE A 44 -22.26 -2.07 -35.31
CA ILE A 44 -22.91 -2.35 -34.01
C ILE A 44 -22.36 -1.44 -32.90
N ASN A 45 -21.08 -1.03 -32.97
CA ASN A 45 -20.47 -0.17 -31.97
C ASN A 45 -20.82 1.31 -32.12
N GLU A 46 -21.16 1.73 -33.33
CA GLU A 46 -21.56 3.10 -33.68
C GLU A 46 -23.05 3.32 -33.40
N GLN A 47 -23.92 2.35 -33.72
CA GLN A 47 -25.38 2.42 -33.55
C GLN A 47 -25.88 1.93 -32.18
N ARG A 48 -25.21 2.31 -31.08
CA ARG A 48 -25.52 1.76 -29.73
C ARG A 48 -26.93 2.06 -29.23
N GLN A 49 -27.55 3.14 -29.69
CA GLN A 49 -28.81 3.66 -29.15
C GLN A 49 -30.06 3.22 -29.95
N GLU A 50 -29.92 2.78 -31.20
CA GLU A 50 -31.05 2.54 -32.12
C GLU A 50 -31.59 1.10 -32.09
N LEU A 51 -31.14 0.27 -31.14
CA LEU A 51 -31.22 -1.18 -31.29
C LEU A 51 -31.83 -1.88 -30.06
N GLY A 52 -33.05 -2.39 -30.20
CA GLY A 52 -33.83 -3.05 -29.12
C GLY A 52 -33.29 -4.36 -28.53
N LYS A 53 -32.09 -4.83 -28.91
CA LYS A 53 -31.37 -5.95 -28.27
C LYS A 53 -30.04 -5.46 -27.69
N ALA A 54 -29.59 -6.05 -26.59
CA ALA A 54 -28.29 -5.72 -25.98
C ALA A 54 -27.12 -5.88 -26.99
N VAL A 55 -26.23 -4.88 -27.04
CA VAL A 55 -25.07 -4.82 -27.96
C VAL A 55 -24.22 -6.10 -27.91
N THR A 56 -24.05 -6.70 -26.73
CA THR A 56 -23.31 -7.95 -26.56
C THR A 56 -23.93 -9.12 -27.33
N VAL A 57 -25.26 -9.24 -27.34
CA VAL A 57 -25.98 -10.32 -28.04
C VAL A 57 -25.78 -10.18 -29.54
N LYS A 58 -25.95 -8.97 -30.08
CA LYS A 58 -25.77 -8.69 -31.51
C LYS A 58 -24.36 -9.03 -32.00
N ARG A 59 -23.32 -8.71 -31.21
CA ARG A 59 -21.93 -9.07 -31.53
C ARG A 59 -21.74 -10.59 -31.60
N VAL A 60 -22.34 -11.33 -30.68
CA VAL A 60 -22.27 -12.81 -30.66
C VAL A 60 -23.04 -13.39 -31.85
N GLU A 61 -24.22 -12.86 -32.17
CA GLU A 61 -25.00 -13.25 -33.36
C GLU A 61 -24.19 -13.05 -34.64
N ALA A 62 -23.58 -11.87 -34.83
CA ALA A 62 -22.74 -11.55 -35.99
C ALA A 62 -21.52 -12.48 -36.11
N ILE A 63 -20.81 -12.71 -34.99
CA ILE A 63 -19.67 -13.63 -34.93
C ILE A 63 -20.10 -15.07 -35.28
N THR A 64 -21.19 -15.55 -34.67
CA THR A 64 -21.69 -16.91 -34.88
C THR A 64 -22.13 -17.12 -36.32
N HIS A 65 -22.81 -16.12 -36.90
CA HIS A 65 -23.19 -16.13 -38.30
C HIS A 65 -21.96 -16.20 -39.22
N PHE A 66 -20.96 -15.36 -38.99
CA PHE A 66 -19.71 -15.38 -39.76
C PHE A 66 -18.99 -16.72 -39.67
N ILE A 67 -18.88 -17.33 -38.48
CA ILE A 67 -18.23 -18.63 -38.30
C ILE A 67 -18.97 -19.72 -39.07
N LYS A 68 -20.32 -19.73 -39.02
CA LYS A 68 -21.14 -20.66 -39.80
C LYS A 68 -20.92 -20.46 -41.29
N LEU A 69 -20.97 -19.21 -41.73
CA LEU A 69 -20.79 -18.83 -43.13
C LEU A 69 -19.42 -19.32 -43.65
N TRP A 70 -18.33 -19.03 -42.95
CA TRP A 70 -16.98 -19.49 -43.29
C TRP A 70 -16.88 -21.01 -43.43
N ARG A 71 -17.41 -21.76 -42.45
CA ARG A 71 -17.39 -23.24 -42.50
C ARG A 71 -18.18 -23.79 -43.68
N THR A 72 -19.25 -23.10 -44.10
CA THR A 72 -20.09 -23.52 -45.23
C THR A 72 -19.57 -23.07 -46.60
N THR A 73 -18.76 -22.01 -46.67
CA THR A 73 -18.28 -21.45 -47.94
C THR A 73 -16.82 -21.77 -48.25
N VAL A 74 -15.97 -21.95 -47.23
CA VAL A 74 -14.51 -22.11 -47.39
C VAL A 74 -14.05 -23.47 -46.87
N GLY A 75 -14.36 -23.75 -45.60
CA GLY A 75 -13.92 -24.96 -44.91
C GLY A 75 -13.50 -24.69 -43.47
N ASP A 76 -12.69 -25.61 -42.93
CA ASP A 76 -12.37 -25.64 -41.51
C ASP A 76 -11.04 -24.98 -41.14
N ASP A 77 -10.24 -24.54 -42.12
CA ASP A 77 -9.03 -23.78 -41.84
C ASP A 77 -9.34 -22.31 -41.58
N PHE A 78 -9.24 -21.91 -40.31
CA PHE A 78 -9.40 -20.54 -39.85
C PHE A 78 -8.05 -19.80 -39.71
N TYR A 79 -6.90 -20.44 -39.92
CA TYR A 79 -5.60 -19.80 -39.73
C TYR A 79 -5.40 -18.51 -40.55
N PRO A 80 -5.76 -18.47 -41.85
CA PRO A 80 -5.55 -17.29 -42.69
C PRO A 80 -6.30 -16.06 -42.19
N ILE A 81 -7.49 -16.24 -41.61
CA ILE A 81 -8.29 -15.14 -41.05
C ILE A 81 -7.92 -14.83 -39.60
N LEU A 82 -7.62 -15.82 -38.76
CA LEU A 82 -7.26 -15.61 -37.35
C LEU A 82 -6.06 -14.66 -37.21
N ARG A 83 -5.05 -14.79 -38.08
CA ARG A 83 -3.88 -13.92 -38.07
C ARG A 83 -4.15 -12.49 -38.55
N LEU A 84 -5.22 -12.27 -39.34
CA LEU A 84 -5.69 -10.94 -39.74
C LEU A 84 -6.64 -10.33 -38.68
N MET A 85 -7.44 -11.15 -38.00
CA MET A 85 -8.32 -10.73 -36.90
C MET A 85 -7.53 -10.33 -35.65
N PHE A 86 -6.46 -11.08 -35.37
CA PHE A 86 -5.60 -10.92 -34.21
C PHE A 86 -4.17 -10.58 -34.61
N PRO A 87 -3.95 -9.47 -35.33
CA PRO A 87 -2.63 -9.18 -35.91
C PRO A 87 -1.57 -9.02 -34.82
N TYR A 88 -1.92 -8.56 -33.63
CA TYR A 88 -1.04 -8.47 -32.46
C TYR A 88 -0.53 -9.82 -31.91
N ARG A 89 -1.12 -10.95 -32.32
CA ARG A 89 -0.65 -12.32 -32.02
C ARG A 89 0.05 -12.97 -33.21
N ASP A 90 -0.04 -12.39 -34.39
CA ASP A 90 0.62 -12.91 -35.58
C ASP A 90 2.14 -12.65 -35.49
N PRO A 91 2.98 -13.67 -35.73
CA PRO A 91 4.44 -13.59 -35.51
C PRO A 91 5.18 -12.63 -36.45
N ARG A 92 4.56 -12.21 -37.57
CA ARG A 92 5.18 -11.27 -38.52
C ARG A 92 5.52 -9.95 -37.86
N ALA A 93 6.72 -9.44 -38.10
CA ALA A 93 7.17 -8.16 -37.57
C ALA A 93 7.36 -7.14 -38.72
N TYR A 94 6.44 -6.20 -38.85
CA TYR A 94 6.49 -5.19 -39.91
C TYR A 94 7.35 -3.97 -39.56
N TYR A 95 7.56 -3.69 -38.26
CA TYR A 95 8.27 -2.49 -37.76
C TYR A 95 7.69 -1.14 -38.25
N ILE A 96 6.41 -1.12 -38.61
CA ILE A 96 5.69 0.08 -39.05
C ILE A 96 5.05 0.76 -37.83
N LYS A 97 5.23 2.08 -37.71
CA LYS A 97 4.57 2.95 -36.72
C LYS A 97 3.75 4.01 -37.43
N ASP A 98 2.89 4.72 -36.68
CA ASP A 98 2.03 5.81 -37.17
C ASP A 98 2.76 6.73 -38.16
N PHE A 99 3.91 7.27 -37.75
CA PHE A 99 4.70 8.22 -38.56
C PHE A 99 5.18 7.63 -39.88
N THR A 100 5.68 6.39 -39.87
CA THR A 100 6.17 5.71 -41.07
C THR A 100 5.05 5.45 -42.06
N LEU A 101 3.89 5.02 -41.56
CA LEU A 101 2.69 4.81 -42.39
C LEU A 101 2.21 6.11 -43.01
N ILE A 102 2.08 7.17 -42.19
CA ILE A 102 1.64 8.49 -42.66
C ILE A 102 2.57 9.01 -43.75
N LYS A 103 3.89 8.96 -43.54
CA LYS A 103 4.86 9.40 -44.58
C LYS A 103 4.74 8.58 -45.86
N ALA A 104 4.51 7.28 -45.76
CA ALA A 104 4.33 6.44 -46.94
C ALA A 104 3.08 6.83 -47.72
N ILE A 105 1.98 7.14 -47.02
CA ILE A 105 0.73 7.62 -47.62
C ILE A 105 0.92 9.01 -48.25
N CYS A 106 1.56 9.96 -47.56
CA CYS A 106 1.83 11.30 -48.11
C CYS A 106 2.64 11.23 -49.41
N LYS A 107 3.66 10.36 -49.46
CA LYS A 107 4.47 10.14 -50.67
C LYS A 107 3.67 9.45 -51.77
N ALA A 108 2.81 8.48 -51.44
CA ALA A 108 1.98 7.79 -52.42
C ALA A 108 0.88 8.69 -53.02
N LEU A 109 0.39 9.67 -52.24
CA LEU A 109 -0.55 10.69 -52.70
C LEU A 109 0.15 11.89 -53.36
N SER A 110 1.49 11.85 -53.53
CA SER A 110 2.29 12.94 -54.07
C SER A 110 2.01 14.30 -53.40
N LEU A 111 1.80 14.30 -52.08
CA LEU A 111 1.57 15.55 -51.35
C LEU A 111 2.84 16.41 -51.33
N PRO A 112 2.74 17.73 -51.58
CA PRO A 112 3.86 18.64 -51.42
C PRO A 112 4.40 18.58 -49.99
N ARG A 113 5.74 18.64 -49.87
CA ARG A 113 6.41 18.74 -48.56
C ARG A 113 5.88 19.97 -47.82
N ASP A 114 5.61 19.80 -46.53
CA ASP A 114 5.09 20.81 -45.62
C ASP A 114 3.69 21.35 -45.96
N SER A 115 2.93 20.67 -46.83
CA SER A 115 1.54 21.02 -47.10
C SER A 115 0.67 20.96 -45.83
N LEU A 116 -0.41 21.76 -45.79
CA LEU A 116 -1.39 21.73 -44.69
C LEU A 116 -1.95 20.31 -44.47
N THR A 117 -2.15 19.55 -45.55
CA THR A 117 -2.61 18.16 -45.49
C THR A 117 -1.56 17.24 -44.88
N GLU A 118 -0.28 17.35 -45.28
CA GLU A 118 0.80 16.55 -44.69
C GLU A 118 0.94 16.83 -43.19
N ARG A 119 0.89 18.11 -42.78
CA ARG A 119 0.93 18.51 -41.36
C ARG A 119 -0.26 17.95 -40.58
N ARG A 120 -1.47 18.01 -41.16
CA ARG A 120 -2.69 17.44 -40.59
C ARG A 120 -2.57 15.93 -40.41
N LEU A 121 -2.02 15.20 -41.38
CA LEU A 121 -1.79 13.76 -41.30
C LEU A 121 -0.71 13.40 -40.27
N LEU A 122 0.43 14.10 -40.26
CA LEU A 122 1.51 13.84 -39.28
C LEU A 122 1.04 14.09 -37.84
N ASN A 123 0.23 15.14 -37.64
CA ASN A 123 -0.36 15.49 -36.36
C ASN A 123 -1.80 14.99 -36.22
N TRP A 124 -2.16 13.87 -36.86
CA TRP A 124 -3.55 13.37 -36.92
C TRP A 124 -4.24 13.29 -35.56
N LYS A 125 -3.51 13.05 -34.47
CA LYS A 125 -4.07 12.98 -33.11
C LYS A 125 -4.72 14.29 -32.66
N GLN A 126 -4.28 15.43 -33.18
CA GLN A 126 -4.83 16.76 -32.89
C GLN A 126 -6.12 17.03 -33.67
N PHE A 127 -6.22 16.49 -34.88
CA PHE A 127 -7.31 16.79 -35.82
C PHE A 127 -8.37 15.69 -35.89
N ALA A 128 -8.10 14.49 -35.36
CA ALA A 128 -9.03 13.38 -35.36
C ALA A 128 -10.00 13.48 -34.18
N ASP A 129 -11.28 13.26 -34.46
CA ASP A 129 -12.31 13.18 -33.42
C ASP A 129 -12.02 12.09 -32.38
N ARG A 130 -12.53 12.29 -31.16
CA ARG A 130 -12.42 11.30 -30.09
C ARG A 130 -13.06 9.98 -30.52
N GLY A 131 -12.23 8.94 -30.63
CA GLY A 131 -12.66 7.59 -31.05
C GLY A 131 -12.24 7.20 -32.46
N THR A 132 -11.80 8.15 -33.29
CA THR A 132 -11.36 7.88 -34.68
C THR A 132 -10.00 7.18 -34.70
N SER A 133 -9.87 6.05 -35.40
CA SER A 133 -8.57 5.36 -35.56
C SER A 133 -7.69 6.06 -36.61
N LEU A 134 -6.36 5.86 -36.54
CA LEU A 134 -5.44 6.38 -37.56
C LEU A 134 -5.86 5.90 -38.95
N SER A 135 -6.23 4.63 -39.04
CA SER A 135 -6.66 3.98 -40.26
C SER A 135 -7.89 4.65 -40.88
N LYS A 136 -8.92 4.97 -40.08
CA LYS A 136 -10.09 5.75 -40.54
C LYS A 136 -9.67 7.13 -41.04
N PHE A 137 -8.84 7.84 -40.29
CA PHE A 137 -8.38 9.18 -40.62
C PHE A 137 -7.58 9.22 -41.93
N CYS A 138 -6.65 8.29 -42.11
CA CYS A 138 -5.86 8.17 -43.34
C CYS A 138 -6.73 7.83 -44.57
N VAL A 139 -7.68 6.90 -44.41
CA VAL A 139 -8.57 6.51 -45.52
C VAL A 139 -9.47 7.68 -45.93
N GLN A 140 -10.00 8.47 -44.99
CA GLN A 140 -10.77 9.67 -45.31
C GLN A 140 -9.98 10.67 -46.18
N GLU A 141 -8.70 10.88 -45.90
CA GLU A 141 -7.84 11.76 -46.72
C GLU A 141 -7.54 11.18 -48.11
N ILE A 142 -7.43 9.85 -48.22
CA ILE A 142 -7.25 9.16 -49.50
C ILE A 142 -8.53 9.28 -50.34
N MET A 143 -9.70 9.06 -49.74
CA MET A 143 -11.01 9.14 -50.40
C MET A 143 -11.27 10.50 -51.05
N GLN A 144 -10.79 11.59 -50.45
CA GLN A 144 -10.95 12.93 -51.00
C GLN A 144 -10.13 13.18 -52.28
N ARG A 145 -9.07 12.41 -52.51
CA ARG A 145 -8.08 12.65 -53.58
C ARG A 145 -8.05 11.55 -54.64
N ARG A 146 -8.60 10.39 -54.30
CA ARG A 146 -8.55 9.20 -55.14
C ARG A 146 -9.94 8.61 -55.26
N LYS A 147 -10.29 8.14 -56.46
CA LYS A 147 -11.46 7.27 -56.67
C LYS A 147 -11.19 5.87 -56.12
N GLU A 148 -12.24 5.20 -55.69
CA GLU A 148 -12.13 3.82 -55.23
C GLU A 148 -11.58 2.93 -56.37
N PRO A 149 -10.55 2.10 -56.12
CA PRO A 149 -10.05 1.21 -57.15
C PRO A 149 -11.11 0.18 -57.53
N LEU A 150 -11.21 -0.07 -58.84
CA LEU A 150 -11.95 -1.18 -59.43
C LEU A 150 -10.92 -2.20 -59.93
N PRO A 151 -10.43 -3.11 -59.07
CA PRO A 151 -9.46 -4.10 -59.49
C PRO A 151 -10.10 -5.09 -60.49
N GLU A 152 -9.36 -5.50 -61.51
CA GLU A 152 -9.81 -6.53 -62.48
C GLU A 152 -10.10 -7.87 -61.79
N GLN A 153 -9.33 -8.18 -60.74
CA GLN A 153 -9.57 -9.31 -59.84
C GLN A 153 -9.45 -8.85 -58.39
N PRO A 154 -10.44 -9.14 -57.53
CA PRO A 154 -10.37 -8.80 -56.11
C PRO A 154 -9.25 -9.59 -55.42
N LEU A 155 -8.63 -8.98 -54.39
CA LEU A 155 -7.54 -9.63 -53.65
C LEU A 155 -8.13 -10.64 -52.65
N THR A 156 -7.75 -11.91 -52.79
CA THR A 156 -8.15 -12.96 -51.85
C THR A 156 -7.46 -12.81 -50.50
N ILE A 157 -8.01 -13.42 -49.44
CA ILE A 157 -7.40 -13.43 -48.10
C ILE A 157 -6.01 -14.07 -48.11
N ASP A 158 -5.81 -15.14 -48.89
CA ASP A 158 -4.50 -15.79 -49.03
C ASP A 158 -3.54 -14.88 -49.79
N GLY A 159 -3.98 -14.27 -50.89
CA GLY A 159 -3.19 -13.29 -51.63
C GLY A 159 -2.76 -12.09 -50.77
N LEU A 160 -3.63 -11.61 -49.88
CA LEU A 160 -3.26 -10.59 -48.91
C LEU A 160 -2.20 -11.09 -47.91
N ASN A 161 -2.36 -12.31 -47.39
CA ASN A 161 -1.38 -12.90 -46.48
C ASN A 161 -0.01 -13.08 -47.14
N GLU A 162 0.04 -13.49 -48.41
CA GLU A 162 1.27 -13.54 -49.20
C GLU A 162 1.93 -12.17 -49.33
N LYS A 163 1.16 -11.11 -49.64
CA LYS A 163 1.69 -9.74 -49.71
C LYS A 163 2.23 -9.25 -48.36
N LEU A 164 1.60 -9.63 -47.25
CA LEU A 164 2.09 -9.34 -45.90
C LEU A 164 3.36 -10.14 -45.55
N ASP A 165 3.49 -11.36 -46.06
CA ASP A 165 4.70 -12.18 -45.90
C ASP A 165 5.87 -11.60 -46.71
N GLU A 166 5.63 -11.18 -47.95
CA GLU A 166 6.57 -10.41 -48.78
C GLU A 166 7.03 -9.13 -48.08
N LEU A 167 6.09 -8.34 -47.56
CA LEU A 167 6.39 -7.11 -46.82
C LEU A 167 7.35 -7.36 -45.64
N THR A 168 7.21 -8.50 -44.95
CA THR A 168 8.11 -8.88 -43.85
C THR A 168 9.52 -9.25 -44.35
N LYS A 169 9.62 -9.92 -45.51
CA LYS A 169 10.89 -10.26 -46.16
C LYS A 169 11.63 -9.00 -46.63
N GLU A 170 10.92 -8.04 -47.21
CA GLU A 170 11.47 -6.76 -47.67
C GLU A 170 12.10 -5.97 -46.53
N VAL A 171 11.47 -5.96 -45.35
CA VAL A 171 11.99 -5.30 -44.15
C VAL A 171 13.21 -6.03 -43.57
N SER A 172 13.24 -7.36 -43.64
CA SER A 172 14.30 -8.18 -43.03
C SER A 172 15.56 -8.31 -43.88
N GLY A 173 15.44 -8.30 -45.22
CA GLY A 173 16.52 -8.61 -46.15
C GLY A 173 17.64 -7.57 -46.28
N LYS A 174 17.55 -6.38 -45.66
CA LYS A 174 18.43 -5.24 -45.97
C LYS A 174 19.10 -4.56 -44.77
N LYS A 175 19.57 -5.33 -43.78
CA LYS A 175 20.51 -4.83 -42.75
C LYS A 175 21.90 -4.40 -43.30
N ARG A 176 22.16 -4.41 -44.62
CA ARG A 176 23.50 -4.16 -45.19
C ARG A 176 23.71 -2.93 -46.08
N ARG A 177 22.71 -2.12 -46.44
CA ARG A 177 22.89 -0.80 -47.12
C ARG A 177 21.53 -0.12 -47.37
N GLY A 178 21.25 0.97 -46.64
CA GLY A 178 20.13 1.89 -46.90
C GLY A 178 18.74 1.40 -46.48
N VAL A 179 18.04 2.18 -45.64
CA VAL A 179 16.64 1.90 -45.25
C VAL A 179 15.73 2.28 -46.42
N VAL A 180 15.26 1.30 -47.19
CA VAL A 180 14.15 1.49 -48.13
C VAL A 180 12.93 1.89 -47.29
N GLY A 181 12.38 3.07 -47.54
CA GLY A 181 11.19 3.54 -46.83
C GLY A 181 9.96 2.70 -47.20
N LEU A 182 8.98 2.54 -46.31
CA LEU A 182 7.72 1.82 -46.59
C LEU A 182 7.05 2.28 -47.91
N SER A 183 7.23 3.54 -48.30
CA SER A 183 6.77 4.09 -49.58
C SER A 183 7.34 3.40 -50.83
N GLU A 184 8.49 2.75 -50.72
CA GLU A 184 9.21 2.11 -51.83
C GLU A 184 8.99 0.60 -51.86
N SER A 185 8.25 0.05 -50.89
CA SER A 185 7.86 -1.36 -50.87
C SER A 185 6.86 -1.66 -51.99
N PRO A 186 7.19 -2.58 -52.93
CA PRO A 186 6.27 -3.03 -53.97
C PRO A 186 4.98 -3.61 -53.39
N SER A 187 5.07 -4.48 -52.37
CA SER A 187 3.89 -5.12 -51.77
C SER A 187 2.97 -4.10 -51.09
N PHE A 188 3.52 -3.11 -50.38
CA PHE A 188 2.71 -2.02 -49.78
C PHE A 188 2.05 -1.15 -50.85
N GLN A 189 2.78 -0.77 -51.90
CA GLN A 189 2.24 0.04 -53.00
C GLN A 189 1.16 -0.70 -53.79
N PHE A 190 1.32 -2.01 -53.98
CA PHE A 190 0.29 -2.85 -54.58
C PHE A 190 -0.98 -2.84 -53.73
N CYS A 191 -0.90 -3.15 -52.43
CA CYS A 191 -2.07 -3.11 -51.54
C CYS A 191 -2.72 -1.72 -51.50
N LEU A 192 -1.92 -0.65 -51.45
CA LEU A 192 -2.43 0.71 -51.46
C LEU A 192 -3.22 1.02 -52.75
N LYS A 193 -2.79 0.49 -53.90
CA LYS A 193 -3.44 0.69 -55.20
C LYS A 193 -4.62 -0.24 -55.44
N SER A 194 -4.59 -1.48 -54.99
CA SER A 194 -5.58 -2.48 -55.38
C SER A 194 -6.78 -2.57 -54.43
N LEU A 195 -6.60 -2.25 -53.15
CA LEU A 195 -7.63 -2.43 -52.11
C LEU A 195 -8.67 -1.30 -52.10
N SER A 196 -9.94 -1.66 -51.86
CA SER A 196 -11.05 -0.72 -51.61
C SER A 196 -10.82 0.13 -50.35
N PHE A 197 -11.59 1.20 -50.15
CA PHE A 197 -11.40 2.06 -48.97
C PHE A 197 -11.69 1.33 -47.66
N LEU A 198 -12.68 0.43 -47.68
CA LEU A 198 -13.01 -0.40 -46.53
C LEU A 198 -11.85 -1.34 -46.19
N GLU A 199 -11.28 -2.01 -47.19
CA GLU A 199 -10.15 -2.92 -47.02
C GLU A 199 -8.89 -2.18 -46.55
N LEU A 200 -8.57 -1.02 -47.15
CA LEU A 200 -7.42 -0.20 -46.77
C LEU A 200 -7.45 0.17 -45.28
N ARG A 201 -8.63 0.48 -44.76
CA ARG A 201 -8.80 0.78 -43.34
C ARG A 201 -8.32 -0.39 -42.47
N TYR A 202 -8.79 -1.60 -42.75
CA TYR A 202 -8.41 -2.76 -41.94
C TYR A 202 -7.00 -3.23 -42.22
N PHE A 203 -6.52 -3.09 -43.46
CA PHE A 203 -5.13 -3.33 -43.82
C PHE A 203 -4.18 -2.47 -42.99
N PHE A 204 -4.47 -1.17 -42.84
CA PHE A 204 -3.69 -0.28 -41.98
C PHE A 204 -3.72 -0.72 -40.51
N ASP A 205 -4.88 -1.15 -39.99
CA ASP A 205 -4.95 -1.70 -38.63
C ASP A 205 -4.14 -3.00 -38.48
N ILE A 206 -4.11 -3.86 -39.50
CA ILE A 206 -3.35 -5.12 -39.51
C ILE A 206 -1.84 -4.86 -39.50
N ILE A 207 -1.33 -4.00 -40.38
CA ILE A 207 0.12 -3.70 -40.46
C ILE A 207 0.62 -2.89 -39.25
N LEU A 208 -0.24 -2.07 -38.64
CA LEU A 208 0.04 -1.40 -37.36
C LEU A 208 -0.11 -2.34 -36.15
N LYS A 209 -0.56 -3.58 -36.36
CA LYS A 209 -0.82 -4.57 -35.31
C LYS A 209 -1.86 -4.08 -34.29
N ASN A 210 -2.80 -3.23 -34.72
CA ASN A 210 -3.92 -2.75 -33.91
C ASN A 210 -4.94 -3.89 -33.68
N ARG A 211 -5.78 -3.74 -32.65
CA ARG A 211 -6.86 -4.71 -32.39
C ARG A 211 -8.01 -4.44 -33.37
N VAL A 212 -8.08 -5.24 -34.43
CA VAL A 212 -9.14 -5.12 -35.45
C VAL A 212 -10.52 -5.40 -34.85
N ILE A 213 -10.69 -6.55 -34.19
CA ILE A 213 -11.93 -6.85 -33.43
C ILE A 213 -11.78 -6.47 -31.95
N GLY A 214 -11.98 -5.19 -31.67
CA GLY A 214 -11.72 -4.54 -30.37
C GLY A 214 -12.33 -5.24 -29.14
N GLY A 215 -11.49 -5.97 -28.39
CA GLY A 215 -11.89 -6.64 -27.14
C GLY A 215 -12.84 -7.85 -27.31
N LEU A 216 -13.06 -8.31 -28.54
CA LEU A 216 -13.98 -9.42 -28.84
C LEU A 216 -13.27 -10.76 -29.05
N GLU A 217 -11.94 -10.81 -28.92
CA GLU A 217 -11.12 -12.02 -29.02
C GLU A 217 -11.72 -13.20 -28.24
N HIS A 218 -11.98 -13.00 -26.94
CA HIS A 218 -12.56 -14.04 -26.09
C HIS A 218 -13.92 -14.53 -26.58
N LYS A 219 -14.77 -13.61 -27.06
CA LYS A 219 -16.10 -13.96 -27.57
C LYS A 219 -16.01 -14.73 -28.88
N PHE A 220 -15.14 -14.29 -29.79
CA PHE A 220 -14.90 -14.98 -31.05
C PHE A 220 -14.39 -16.41 -30.80
N LEU A 221 -13.34 -16.56 -29.99
CA LEU A 221 -12.78 -17.86 -29.66
C LEU A 221 -13.82 -18.78 -29.00
N ALA A 222 -14.62 -18.27 -28.05
CA ALA A 222 -15.67 -19.05 -27.42
C ALA A 222 -16.79 -19.49 -28.38
N CYS A 223 -17.15 -18.66 -29.36
CA CYS A 223 -18.12 -19.03 -30.40
C CYS A 223 -17.52 -20.00 -31.43
N TRP A 224 -16.22 -19.92 -31.68
CA TRP A 224 -15.51 -20.76 -32.66
C TRP A 224 -15.24 -22.16 -32.12
N HIS A 225 -14.73 -22.26 -30.88
CA HIS A 225 -14.49 -23.52 -30.20
C HIS A 225 -14.49 -23.34 -28.67
N PRO A 226 -15.22 -24.16 -27.89
CA PRO A 226 -15.32 -24.00 -26.43
C PRO A 226 -13.97 -23.95 -25.70
N ASP A 227 -13.00 -24.74 -26.15
CA ASP A 227 -11.67 -24.83 -25.53
C ASP A 227 -10.64 -23.86 -26.11
N ALA A 228 -10.97 -23.08 -27.15
CA ALA A 228 -9.98 -22.25 -27.86
C ALA A 228 -9.34 -21.17 -26.99
N GLN A 229 -10.13 -20.55 -26.11
CA GLN A 229 -9.58 -19.55 -25.19
C GLN A 229 -8.56 -20.18 -24.22
N SER A 230 -8.90 -21.33 -23.64
CA SER A 230 -8.03 -22.04 -22.69
C SER A 230 -6.77 -22.54 -23.38
N TYR A 231 -6.90 -23.12 -24.58
CA TYR A 231 -5.77 -23.65 -25.34
C TYR A 231 -4.84 -22.55 -25.87
N LEU A 232 -5.39 -21.45 -26.38
CA LEU A 232 -4.58 -20.29 -26.76
C LEU A 232 -3.85 -19.68 -25.55
N GLY A 233 -4.41 -19.83 -24.35
CA GLY A 233 -3.74 -19.48 -23.10
C GLY A 233 -2.47 -20.29 -22.85
N VAL A 234 -2.41 -21.58 -23.21
CA VAL A 234 -1.24 -22.45 -22.93
C VAL A 234 -0.22 -22.52 -24.05
N VAL A 235 -0.62 -22.25 -25.30
CA VAL A 235 0.27 -22.37 -26.47
C VAL A 235 0.65 -21.02 -27.09
N SER A 236 -0.18 -19.98 -26.92
CA SER A 236 -0.01 -18.63 -27.47
C SER A 236 0.33 -18.54 -28.96
N ASP A 237 0.07 -19.58 -29.75
CA ASP A 237 0.29 -19.64 -31.20
C ASP A 237 -1.02 -19.92 -31.93
N LEU A 238 -1.36 -19.05 -32.88
CA LEU A 238 -2.59 -19.15 -33.66
C LEU A 238 -2.58 -20.31 -34.64
N LYS A 239 -1.40 -20.70 -35.16
CA LYS A 239 -1.29 -21.81 -36.13
C LYS A 239 -1.55 -23.15 -35.46
N THR A 240 -0.93 -23.37 -34.30
CA THR A 240 -1.18 -24.57 -33.51
C THR A 240 -2.62 -24.60 -32.97
N LEU A 241 -3.18 -23.45 -32.61
CA LEU A 241 -4.59 -23.33 -32.22
C LEU A 241 -5.54 -23.78 -33.34
N SER A 242 -5.40 -23.23 -34.55
CA SER A 242 -6.26 -23.57 -35.69
C SER A 242 -6.11 -25.02 -36.11
N LYS A 243 -4.88 -25.56 -36.10
CA LYS A 243 -4.61 -26.94 -36.45
C LYS A 243 -5.26 -27.95 -35.49
N ASN A 244 -5.33 -27.64 -34.20
CA ASN A 244 -5.79 -28.62 -33.19
C ASN A 244 -7.28 -28.45 -32.79
N LEU A 245 -7.90 -27.29 -33.04
CA LEU A 245 -9.27 -26.99 -32.60
C LEU A 245 -10.23 -26.63 -33.74
N TRP A 246 -9.96 -27.11 -34.96
CA TRP A 246 -10.83 -26.83 -36.09
C TRP A 246 -12.21 -27.49 -36.00
N LYS A 247 -12.33 -28.67 -35.37
CA LYS A 247 -13.64 -29.33 -35.13
C LYS A 247 -14.26 -28.88 -33.80
N PRO A 248 -15.44 -28.21 -33.80
CA PRO A 248 -16.06 -27.69 -32.57
C PRO A 248 -16.66 -28.78 -31.68
N SER A 249 -16.88 -29.98 -32.23
CA SER A 249 -17.38 -31.15 -31.51
C SER A 249 -16.30 -31.90 -30.72
N VAL A 250 -15.02 -31.73 -31.06
CA VAL A 250 -13.91 -32.46 -30.47
C VAL A 250 -13.29 -31.63 -29.34
N ARG A 251 -13.34 -32.14 -28.11
CA ARG A 251 -12.82 -31.44 -26.93
C ARG A 251 -11.42 -31.92 -26.60
N LEU A 252 -10.55 -31.01 -26.18
CA LEU A 252 -9.19 -31.36 -25.78
C LEU A 252 -9.16 -32.03 -24.42
N GLY A 253 -8.20 -32.94 -24.23
CA GLY A 253 -7.94 -33.57 -22.95
C GLY A 253 -7.37 -32.60 -21.92
N LYS A 254 -7.49 -32.95 -20.63
CA LYS A 254 -6.90 -32.16 -19.53
C LYS A 254 -5.38 -31.99 -19.65
N LYS A 255 -4.69 -32.92 -20.30
CA LYS A 255 -3.23 -32.89 -20.51
C LYS A 255 -2.85 -31.86 -21.58
N GLU A 256 -3.60 -31.77 -22.67
CA GLU A 256 -3.34 -30.84 -23.78
C GLU A 256 -3.68 -29.39 -23.41
N LEU A 257 -4.68 -29.21 -22.55
CA LEU A 257 -5.03 -27.92 -21.94
C LEU A 257 -4.10 -27.51 -20.79
N SER A 258 -3.06 -28.29 -20.50
CA SER A 258 -2.03 -27.96 -19.52
C SER A 258 -0.81 -27.30 -20.18
N ILE A 259 0.24 -27.00 -19.41
CA ILE A 259 1.45 -26.36 -19.96
C ILE A 259 2.11 -27.29 -20.98
N ASN A 260 2.19 -26.84 -22.23
CA ASN A 260 2.86 -27.57 -23.31
C ASN A 260 4.33 -27.15 -23.40
N LEU A 261 5.23 -28.13 -23.44
CA LEU A 261 6.67 -27.87 -23.54
C LEU A 261 7.01 -27.20 -24.87
N GLY A 262 7.88 -26.20 -24.84
CA GLY A 262 8.35 -25.48 -26.03
C GLY A 262 7.38 -24.45 -26.60
N TYR A 263 6.21 -24.25 -25.98
CA TYR A 263 5.21 -23.24 -26.35
C TYR A 263 5.02 -22.22 -25.24
N ALA A 264 4.84 -20.95 -25.61
CA ALA A 264 4.64 -19.90 -24.63
C ALA A 264 3.22 -19.96 -24.07
N PHE A 265 3.08 -19.98 -22.75
CA PHE A 265 1.78 -19.80 -22.12
C PHE A 265 1.60 -18.35 -21.67
N ALA A 266 0.35 -17.96 -21.42
CA ALA A 266 -0.01 -16.68 -20.85
C ALA A 266 0.30 -16.72 -19.34
N PRO A 267 1.24 -15.90 -18.83
CA PRO A 267 1.61 -15.98 -17.43
C PRO A 267 0.49 -15.45 -16.51
N HIS A 268 0.48 -15.92 -15.26
CA HIS A 268 -0.40 -15.43 -14.20
C HIS A 268 0.00 -13.98 -13.87
N LEU A 269 -0.97 -13.06 -13.91
CA LEU A 269 -0.76 -11.64 -13.70
C LEU A 269 -1.18 -11.18 -12.32
N ALA A 270 -0.41 -10.26 -11.74
CA ALA A 270 -0.78 -9.59 -10.49
C ALA A 270 -1.79 -8.44 -10.72
N LYS A 271 -2.84 -8.39 -9.90
CA LYS A 271 -3.84 -7.32 -9.88
C LYS A 271 -3.39 -6.17 -8.99
N ARG A 272 -3.71 -4.93 -9.39
CA ARG A 272 -3.58 -3.74 -8.53
C ARG A 272 -4.84 -3.64 -7.68
N LEU A 273 -4.68 -3.51 -6.36
CA LEU A 273 -5.79 -3.21 -5.46
C LEU A 273 -5.56 -1.86 -4.79
N HIS A 274 -6.61 -1.06 -4.74
CA HIS A 274 -6.66 0.22 -4.01
C HIS A 274 -7.43 0.01 -2.71
N VAL A 275 -6.89 -0.80 -1.80
CA VAL A 275 -7.51 -1.11 -0.50
C VAL A 275 -6.43 -1.15 0.60
N SER A 276 -6.84 -1.00 1.86
CA SER A 276 -5.91 -1.06 3.00
C SER A 276 -5.19 -2.42 3.09
N TYR A 277 -4.04 -2.46 3.76
CA TYR A 277 -3.28 -3.70 3.94
C TYR A 277 -4.08 -4.78 4.68
N GLU A 278 -4.95 -4.40 5.61
CA GLU A 278 -5.83 -5.31 6.33
C GLU A 278 -6.79 -6.01 5.37
N ARG A 279 -7.42 -5.25 4.46
CA ARG A 279 -8.29 -5.83 3.43
C ARG A 279 -7.53 -6.72 2.45
N VAL A 280 -6.28 -6.38 2.12
CA VAL A 280 -5.40 -7.25 1.33
C VAL A 280 -5.15 -8.57 2.08
N CYS A 281 -4.85 -8.51 3.37
CA CYS A 281 -4.63 -9.72 4.20
C CYS A 281 -5.88 -10.60 4.22
N SER A 282 -7.06 -10.02 4.47
CA SER A 282 -8.31 -10.78 4.50
C SER A 282 -8.64 -11.42 3.15
N LYS A 283 -8.42 -10.70 2.04
CA LYS A 283 -8.60 -11.27 0.68
C LYS A 283 -7.66 -12.42 0.38
N LEU A 284 -6.46 -12.40 0.95
CA LEU A 284 -5.46 -13.45 0.83
C LEU A 284 -5.54 -14.47 1.98
N MET A 285 -6.66 -14.50 2.72
CA MET A 285 -6.94 -15.46 3.80
C MET A 285 -5.89 -15.44 4.92
N HIS A 286 -5.22 -14.31 5.16
CA HIS A 286 -4.14 -14.20 6.15
C HIS A 286 -3.01 -15.24 5.97
N ASP A 287 -2.82 -15.77 4.74
CA ASP A 287 -1.74 -16.70 4.43
C ASP A 287 -1.18 -16.42 3.03
N PHE A 288 -0.09 -15.64 3.01
CA PHE A 288 0.48 -15.17 1.77
C PHE A 288 2.01 -15.07 1.81
N ILE A 289 2.61 -15.06 0.64
CA ILE A 289 4.03 -14.91 0.42
C ILE A 289 4.26 -13.52 -0.15
N ILE A 290 5.10 -12.73 0.52
CA ILE A 290 5.54 -11.42 0.06
C ILE A 290 6.88 -11.60 -0.66
N GLU A 291 6.95 -11.11 -1.90
CA GLU A 291 8.14 -11.11 -2.74
C GLU A 291 8.45 -9.70 -3.22
N GLU A 292 9.71 -9.45 -3.53
CA GLU A 292 10.11 -8.23 -4.18
C GLU A 292 9.52 -8.14 -5.60
N LYS A 293 9.00 -6.97 -5.97
CA LYS A 293 8.60 -6.73 -7.35
C LYS A 293 9.81 -6.28 -8.17
N MET A 294 10.37 -7.21 -8.93
CA MET A 294 11.45 -6.93 -9.88
C MET A 294 10.97 -6.06 -11.05
N ASP A 295 11.84 -5.15 -11.51
CA ASP A 295 11.62 -4.22 -12.63
C ASP A 295 12.43 -4.71 -13.85
N GLY A 296 11.96 -5.78 -14.49
CA GLY A 296 12.67 -6.49 -15.56
C GLY A 296 11.78 -6.93 -16.73
N GLU A 297 12.29 -7.86 -17.54
CA GLU A 297 11.52 -8.54 -18.57
C GLU A 297 11.09 -9.93 -18.09
N ARG A 298 9.79 -10.17 -18.08
CA ARG A 298 9.22 -11.47 -17.75
C ARG A 298 9.60 -12.55 -18.77
N ILE A 299 10.31 -13.59 -18.31
CA ILE A 299 10.81 -14.71 -19.11
C ILE A 299 10.38 -16.07 -18.51
N GLN A 300 9.79 -16.88 -19.39
CA GLN A 300 9.41 -18.27 -19.15
C GLN A 300 10.51 -19.15 -19.75
N LEU A 301 11.16 -19.97 -18.93
CA LEU A 301 12.21 -20.89 -19.40
C LEU A 301 11.63 -22.30 -19.50
N HIS A 302 11.60 -22.84 -20.71
CA HIS A 302 11.28 -24.24 -20.96
C HIS A 302 12.58 -25.02 -21.09
N TYR A 303 12.85 -25.88 -20.12
CA TYR A 303 13.96 -26.84 -20.10
C TYR A 303 13.45 -28.19 -20.57
N ILE A 304 14.02 -28.72 -21.66
CA ILE A 304 13.48 -29.89 -22.36
C ILE A 304 14.61 -30.90 -22.59
N ASN A 305 14.31 -32.19 -22.46
CA ASN A 305 15.22 -33.30 -22.75
C ASN A 305 16.57 -33.20 -22.03
N GLY A 306 16.59 -32.87 -20.74
CA GLY A 306 17.83 -32.76 -19.97
C GLY A 306 18.71 -31.58 -20.40
N GLY A 307 18.12 -30.54 -21.00
CA GLY A 307 18.83 -29.31 -21.36
C GLY A 307 19.41 -29.31 -22.77
N SER A 308 19.10 -30.33 -23.58
CA SER A 308 19.43 -30.34 -25.01
C SER A 308 18.65 -29.27 -25.78
N MET A 309 17.53 -28.79 -25.25
CA MET A 309 16.77 -27.70 -25.84
C MET A 309 16.23 -26.79 -24.73
N LEU A 310 16.53 -25.50 -24.85
CA LEU A 310 16.04 -24.44 -23.98
C LEU A 310 15.23 -23.44 -24.79
N LYS A 311 14.08 -23.04 -24.26
CA LYS A 311 13.35 -21.88 -24.79
C LYS A 311 13.13 -20.80 -23.76
N PHE A 312 13.61 -19.60 -24.05
CA PHE A 312 13.40 -18.40 -23.24
C PHE A 312 12.30 -17.55 -23.88
N LEU A 313 11.07 -17.73 -23.42
CA LEU A 313 9.89 -17.13 -24.03
C LEU A 313 9.40 -15.95 -23.20
N SER A 314 9.25 -14.79 -23.83
CA SER A 314 8.73 -13.61 -23.15
C SER A 314 7.26 -13.76 -22.76
N ARG A 315 6.76 -12.81 -21.97
CA ARG A 315 5.32 -12.67 -21.67
C ARG A 315 4.40 -12.68 -22.90
N ARG A 316 4.88 -12.23 -24.07
CA ARG A 316 4.11 -12.20 -25.32
C ARG A 316 4.41 -13.38 -26.25
N GLY A 317 5.19 -14.35 -25.79
CA GLY A 317 5.61 -15.51 -26.58
C GLY A 317 6.73 -15.24 -27.59
N THR A 318 7.32 -14.04 -27.59
CA THR A 318 8.56 -13.79 -28.36
C THR A 318 9.70 -14.64 -27.84
N ASP A 319 10.41 -15.31 -28.74
CA ASP A 319 11.52 -16.20 -28.46
C ASP A 319 12.85 -15.42 -28.33
N PHE A 320 13.46 -15.47 -27.14
CA PHE A 320 14.75 -14.89 -26.80
C PHE A 320 15.85 -15.94 -26.55
N SER A 321 15.65 -17.18 -26.99
CA SER A 321 16.60 -18.28 -26.78
C SER A 321 17.94 -18.02 -27.48
N HIS A 322 17.92 -17.33 -28.63
CA HIS A 322 19.14 -16.88 -29.31
C HIS A 322 20.00 -15.92 -28.47
N LEU A 323 19.38 -15.21 -27.51
CA LEU A 323 20.05 -14.23 -26.67
C LEU A 323 20.56 -14.85 -25.37
N TYR A 324 19.75 -15.70 -24.72
CA TYR A 324 20.06 -16.25 -23.39
C TYR A 324 20.72 -17.65 -23.42
N GLY A 325 20.59 -18.37 -24.55
CA GLY A 325 21.13 -19.71 -24.78
C GLY A 325 20.05 -20.69 -25.26
N GLN A 326 20.34 -21.46 -26.31
CA GLN A 326 19.42 -22.47 -26.86
C GLN A 326 19.65 -23.86 -26.25
N GLU A 327 20.81 -24.08 -25.64
CA GLU A 327 21.25 -25.34 -25.03
C GLU A 327 21.95 -25.05 -23.71
N ILE A 328 22.01 -26.02 -22.80
CA ILE A 328 22.64 -25.85 -21.48
C ILE A 328 24.14 -25.56 -21.57
N THR A 329 24.82 -25.94 -22.64
CA THR A 329 26.27 -25.80 -22.79
C THR A 329 26.71 -24.41 -23.24
N ARG A 330 25.82 -23.64 -23.89
CA ARG A 330 26.17 -22.37 -24.52
C ARG A 330 25.10 -21.30 -24.29
N GLY A 331 25.52 -20.16 -23.76
CA GLY A 331 24.71 -18.95 -23.61
C GLY A 331 24.98 -18.20 -22.31
N VAL A 332 24.61 -16.91 -22.28
CA VAL A 332 24.88 -16.01 -21.15
C VAL A 332 24.16 -16.40 -19.86
N ILE A 333 23.03 -17.11 -19.95
CA ILE A 333 22.28 -17.62 -18.80
C ILE A 333 22.28 -19.15 -18.76
N SER A 334 22.08 -19.81 -19.90
CA SER A 334 21.89 -21.26 -19.98
C SER A 334 23.02 -22.06 -19.33
N GLN A 335 24.28 -21.65 -19.55
CA GLN A 335 25.48 -22.31 -18.99
C GLN A 335 25.57 -22.24 -17.46
N HIS A 336 24.80 -21.37 -16.83
CA HIS A 336 24.73 -21.19 -15.38
C HIS A 336 23.50 -21.86 -14.76
N LEU A 337 22.65 -22.51 -15.56
CA LEU A 337 21.55 -23.31 -15.05
C LEU A 337 22.12 -24.58 -14.39
N ARG A 338 21.82 -24.78 -13.11
CA ARG A 338 22.28 -25.93 -12.31
C ARG A 338 21.08 -26.69 -11.78
N PHE A 339 20.55 -27.58 -12.59
CA PHE A 339 19.46 -28.47 -12.21
C PHE A 339 19.98 -29.75 -11.55
N LYS A 340 19.16 -30.37 -10.70
CA LYS A 340 19.42 -31.72 -10.19
C LYS A 340 19.34 -32.73 -11.34
N ASN A 341 20.14 -33.80 -11.29
CA ASN A 341 20.24 -34.83 -12.34
C ASN A 341 18.89 -35.48 -12.72
N ASP A 342 17.94 -35.54 -11.77
CA ASP A 342 16.62 -36.17 -11.99
C ASP A 342 15.66 -35.29 -12.81
N VAL A 343 16.05 -34.05 -13.15
CA VAL A 343 15.22 -33.12 -13.92
C VAL A 343 15.41 -33.39 -15.40
N ARG A 344 14.37 -33.92 -16.05
CA ARG A 344 14.34 -34.13 -17.50
C ARG A 344 13.69 -32.95 -18.22
N ASP A 345 12.51 -32.53 -17.75
CA ASP A 345 11.75 -31.43 -18.33
C ASP A 345 11.22 -30.52 -17.22
N CYS A 346 11.37 -29.20 -17.36
CA CYS A 346 10.71 -28.28 -16.45
C CYS A 346 10.37 -26.95 -17.11
N VAL A 347 9.40 -26.23 -16.54
CA VAL A 347 9.06 -24.88 -16.97
C VAL A 347 9.15 -23.93 -15.79
N LEU A 348 10.11 -23.01 -15.87
CA LEU A 348 10.36 -21.99 -14.87
C LEU A 348 9.74 -20.67 -15.28
N ASP A 349 9.25 -19.93 -14.29
CA ASP A 349 8.69 -18.62 -14.48
C ASP A 349 9.45 -17.60 -13.62
N GLY A 350 9.98 -16.56 -14.28
CA GLY A 350 10.92 -15.64 -13.66
C GLY A 350 11.02 -14.29 -14.36
N GLU A 351 11.82 -13.41 -13.79
CA GLU A 351 12.09 -12.08 -14.31
C GLU A 351 13.57 -11.98 -14.70
N MET A 352 13.84 -11.55 -15.92
CA MET A 352 15.20 -11.20 -16.36
C MET A 352 15.47 -9.73 -16.06
N VAL A 353 16.53 -9.45 -15.31
CA VAL A 353 16.92 -8.09 -14.92
C VAL A 353 18.34 -7.79 -15.37
N SER A 354 18.67 -6.50 -15.49
CA SER A 354 20.05 -6.07 -15.72
C SER A 354 20.80 -6.00 -14.40
N TYR A 355 22.02 -6.52 -14.36
CA TYR A 355 22.88 -6.55 -13.20
C TYR A 355 24.22 -5.87 -13.50
N ASP A 356 24.63 -4.95 -12.62
CA ASP A 356 25.93 -4.30 -12.65
C ASP A 356 26.94 -5.13 -11.83
N LYS A 357 27.93 -5.73 -12.52
CA LYS A 357 28.93 -6.60 -11.90
C LYS A 357 29.81 -5.85 -10.89
N GLU A 358 30.12 -4.58 -11.14
CA GLU A 358 31.04 -3.79 -10.31
C GLU A 358 30.34 -3.33 -9.03
N ARG A 359 29.17 -2.72 -9.19
CA ARG A 359 28.42 -2.14 -8.08
C ARG A 359 27.61 -3.18 -7.31
N ASN A 360 27.45 -4.37 -7.87
CA ASN A 360 26.60 -5.44 -7.34
C ASN A 360 25.15 -5.00 -7.11
N VAL A 361 24.59 -4.27 -8.08
CA VAL A 361 23.22 -3.74 -8.02
C VAL A 361 22.41 -4.15 -9.24
N ILE A 362 21.11 -4.30 -9.02
CA ILE A 362 20.14 -4.49 -10.09
C ILE A 362 19.83 -3.12 -10.69
N LEU A 363 19.85 -3.04 -12.01
CA LEU A 363 19.64 -1.80 -12.75
C LEU A 363 18.17 -1.64 -13.16
N PRO A 364 17.74 -0.40 -13.44
CA PRO A 364 16.38 -0.11 -13.93
C PRO A 364 16.04 -0.79 -15.26
N PHE A 365 14.74 -0.91 -15.52
CA PHE A 365 14.20 -1.51 -16.75
C PHE A 365 14.69 -0.81 -18.04
N GLY A 366 14.80 -1.58 -19.12
CA GLY A 366 15.07 -1.09 -20.48
C GLY A 366 16.46 -1.44 -21.02
N ILE A 367 17.39 -1.86 -20.16
CA ILE A 367 18.78 -2.17 -20.53
C ILE A 367 19.01 -3.69 -20.67
N VAL A 368 18.04 -4.53 -20.30
CA VAL A 368 18.19 -6.00 -20.20
C VAL A 368 18.72 -6.62 -21.50
N LYS A 369 18.18 -6.20 -22.65
CA LYS A 369 18.60 -6.72 -23.96
C LYS A 369 19.99 -6.26 -24.35
N SER A 370 20.29 -4.98 -24.16
CA SER A 370 21.62 -4.44 -24.43
C SER A 370 22.66 -5.15 -23.57
N ALA A 371 22.41 -5.28 -22.27
CA ALA A 371 23.28 -6.00 -21.34
C ALA A 371 23.49 -7.47 -21.74
N ALA A 372 22.46 -8.15 -22.26
CA ALA A 372 22.60 -9.52 -22.74
C ALA A 372 23.38 -9.62 -24.06
N VAL A 373 23.22 -8.67 -24.98
CA VAL A 373 24.02 -8.59 -26.22
C VAL A 373 25.47 -8.29 -25.89
N ASP A 374 25.73 -7.32 -25.00
CA ASP A 374 27.06 -6.95 -24.57
C ASP A 374 27.76 -8.15 -23.89
N GLU A 375 27.07 -8.84 -22.97
CA GLU A 375 27.61 -10.04 -22.32
C GLU A 375 27.90 -11.17 -23.31
N LEU A 376 27.03 -11.37 -24.31
CA LEU A 376 27.24 -12.37 -25.35
C LEU A 376 28.50 -12.08 -26.16
N ILE A 377 28.66 -10.83 -26.63
CA ILE A 377 29.86 -10.34 -27.31
C ILE A 377 31.10 -10.58 -26.44
N ASN A 378 31.08 -10.12 -25.18
CA ASN A 378 32.22 -10.27 -24.27
C ASN A 378 32.62 -11.73 -24.04
N SER A 379 31.63 -12.62 -23.91
CA SER A 379 31.86 -14.07 -23.75
C SER A 379 32.47 -14.73 -24.99
N GLU A 380 32.14 -14.26 -26.20
CA GLU A 380 32.70 -14.79 -27.45
C GLU A 380 34.13 -14.29 -27.70
N PHE A 381 34.48 -13.08 -27.24
CA PHE A 381 35.81 -12.50 -27.38
C PHE A 381 36.77 -12.83 -26.21
N GLY A 382 36.33 -13.61 -25.22
CA GLY A 382 37.15 -14.02 -24.07
C GLY A 382 37.55 -12.86 -23.14
N ASN A 383 36.90 -11.70 -23.26
CA ASN A 383 37.14 -10.56 -22.39
C ASN A 383 36.22 -10.67 -21.17
N GLU A 384 36.79 -10.90 -19.98
CA GLU A 384 36.10 -10.65 -18.72
C GLU A 384 35.97 -9.14 -18.50
N SER A 385 35.14 -8.48 -19.30
CA SER A 385 34.88 -7.06 -19.10
C SER A 385 33.95 -6.88 -17.89
N ASN A 386 34.35 -5.97 -17.01
CA ASN A 386 33.45 -5.40 -16.01
C ASN A 386 32.40 -4.57 -16.75
N GLY A 387 31.13 -4.92 -16.55
CA GLY A 387 30.02 -4.33 -17.29
C GLY A 387 28.69 -4.88 -16.82
N TYR A 388 27.65 -4.64 -17.62
CA TYR A 388 26.29 -5.10 -17.32
C TYR A 388 26.08 -6.52 -17.85
N ARG A 389 25.31 -7.32 -17.10
CA ARG A 389 24.91 -8.65 -17.55
C ARG A 389 23.44 -8.94 -17.23
N PRO A 390 22.81 -9.91 -17.91
CA PRO A 390 21.51 -10.41 -17.51
C PRO A 390 21.60 -11.25 -16.22
N LEU A 391 20.60 -11.11 -15.35
CA LEU A 391 20.37 -11.92 -14.15
C LEU A 391 18.94 -12.49 -14.22
N TYR A 392 18.80 -13.80 -14.16
CA TYR A 392 17.52 -14.48 -14.19
C TYR A 392 17.02 -14.76 -12.77
N MET A 393 15.97 -14.04 -12.35
CA MET A 393 15.32 -14.17 -11.05
C MET A 393 14.10 -15.09 -11.17
N VAL A 394 14.26 -16.37 -10.88
CA VAL A 394 13.20 -17.38 -10.95
C VAL A 394 12.31 -17.30 -9.72
N PHE A 395 11.00 -17.33 -9.88
CA PHE A 395 10.10 -17.24 -8.73
C PHE A 395 8.96 -18.25 -8.67
N ASP A 396 8.70 -18.97 -9.77
CA ASP A 396 7.72 -20.06 -9.80
C ASP A 396 8.22 -21.23 -10.68
N LEU A 397 7.64 -22.39 -10.43
CA LEU A 397 7.86 -23.64 -11.17
C LEU A 397 6.48 -24.20 -11.53
N VAL A 398 6.16 -24.25 -12.83
CA VAL A 398 4.80 -24.57 -13.29
C VAL A 398 4.67 -25.95 -13.94
N TYR A 399 5.78 -26.59 -14.26
CA TYR A 399 5.82 -27.93 -14.87
C TYR A 399 7.10 -28.65 -14.49
N LEU A 400 7.02 -29.94 -14.20
CA LEU A 400 8.16 -30.80 -13.88
C LEU A 400 7.93 -32.25 -14.37
N ASN A 401 8.86 -32.78 -15.16
CA ASN A 401 8.97 -34.19 -15.57
C ASN A 401 7.63 -34.83 -16.02
N GLY A 402 6.92 -34.20 -16.95
CA GLY A 402 5.65 -34.73 -17.46
C GLY A 402 4.40 -34.22 -16.73
N ILE A 403 4.56 -33.58 -15.57
CA ILE A 403 3.46 -33.20 -14.67
C ILE A 403 3.31 -31.67 -14.63
N SER A 404 2.10 -31.20 -14.94
CA SER A 404 1.73 -29.79 -14.75
C SER A 404 1.51 -29.50 -13.27
N LEU A 405 2.27 -28.54 -12.74
CA LEU A 405 2.17 -28.09 -11.34
C LEU A 405 1.19 -26.93 -11.17
N THR A 406 0.51 -26.50 -12.24
CA THR A 406 -0.40 -25.33 -12.19
C THR A 406 -1.50 -25.44 -11.15
N LYS A 407 -2.01 -26.64 -10.86
CA LYS A 407 -3.05 -26.87 -9.83
C LYS A 407 -2.49 -27.04 -8.42
N ILE A 408 -1.18 -27.23 -8.28
CA ILE A 408 -0.51 -27.42 -7.00
C ILE A 408 -0.38 -26.05 -6.30
N PRO A 409 -0.60 -25.97 -4.97
CA PRO A 409 -0.43 -24.73 -4.21
C PRO A 409 0.95 -24.07 -4.37
N LEU A 410 0.99 -22.73 -4.40
CA LEU A 410 2.22 -21.94 -4.61
C LEU A 410 3.35 -22.29 -3.64
N HIS A 411 3.06 -22.45 -2.35
CA HIS A 411 4.08 -22.78 -1.35
C HIS A 411 4.79 -24.10 -1.68
N ILE A 412 4.04 -25.12 -2.10
CA ILE A 412 4.58 -26.41 -2.54
C ILE A 412 5.41 -26.25 -3.81
N ARG A 413 4.92 -25.50 -4.81
CA ARG A 413 5.70 -25.25 -6.06
C ARG A 413 7.05 -24.59 -5.77
N LYS A 414 7.10 -23.67 -4.80
CA LYS A 414 8.34 -23.03 -4.36
C LYS A 414 9.29 -23.98 -3.63
N GLU A 415 8.78 -24.91 -2.84
CA GLU A 415 9.60 -25.96 -2.22
C GLU A 415 10.23 -26.87 -3.29
N TYR A 416 9.47 -27.29 -4.30
CA TYR A 416 10.01 -28.03 -5.44
C TYR A 416 11.05 -27.21 -6.20
N LEU A 417 10.79 -25.93 -6.49
CA LEU A 417 11.74 -25.04 -7.15
C LEU A 417 13.10 -25.02 -6.45
N LYS A 418 13.10 -24.86 -5.12
CA LYS A 418 14.33 -24.87 -4.30
C LYS A 418 15.07 -26.22 -4.31
N LYS A 419 14.35 -27.33 -4.48
CA LYS A 419 14.94 -28.68 -4.54
C LYS A 419 15.55 -29.01 -5.89
N ILE A 420 15.02 -28.45 -6.98
CA ILE A 420 15.44 -28.81 -8.34
C ILE A 420 16.49 -27.87 -8.93
N LEU A 421 16.54 -26.60 -8.52
CA LEU A 421 17.41 -25.57 -9.07
C LEU A 421 18.38 -25.06 -8.00
N SER A 422 19.67 -25.20 -8.27
CA SER A 422 20.71 -24.59 -7.44
C SER A 422 21.02 -23.18 -7.94
N PRO A 423 20.84 -22.13 -7.12
CA PRO A 423 21.09 -20.76 -7.56
C PRO A 423 22.59 -20.52 -7.78
N VAL A 424 22.91 -19.78 -8.84
CA VAL A 424 24.23 -19.24 -9.13
C VAL A 424 24.20 -17.73 -8.86
N PRO A 425 24.90 -17.25 -7.81
CA PRO A 425 24.82 -15.87 -7.38
C PRO A 425 25.03 -14.89 -8.53
N ASN A 426 24.17 -13.87 -8.56
CA ASN A 426 24.17 -12.78 -9.51
C ASN A 426 23.91 -13.19 -10.98
N VAL A 427 23.69 -14.48 -11.32
CA VAL A 427 23.37 -14.94 -12.70
C VAL A 427 22.00 -15.60 -12.78
N VAL A 428 21.74 -16.58 -11.91
CA VAL A 428 20.49 -17.34 -11.85
C VAL A 428 20.14 -17.50 -10.39
N GLU A 429 19.17 -16.73 -9.91
CA GLU A 429 18.76 -16.76 -8.51
C GLU A 429 17.30 -17.14 -8.36
N ILE A 430 16.94 -17.70 -7.21
CA ILE A 430 15.56 -17.92 -6.82
C ILE A 430 15.11 -16.71 -6.01
N LEU A 431 14.04 -16.06 -6.45
CA LEU A 431 13.46 -14.92 -5.76
C LEU A 431 12.96 -15.33 -4.37
N ASN A 432 13.54 -14.72 -3.35
CA ASN A 432 13.19 -14.98 -1.97
C ASN A 432 11.79 -14.44 -1.63
N GLY A 433 10.92 -15.33 -1.19
CA GLY A 433 9.59 -15.00 -0.68
C GLY A 433 9.50 -15.24 0.82
N THR A 434 8.84 -14.34 1.55
CA THR A 434 8.58 -14.49 3.00
C THR A 434 7.10 -14.75 3.24
N ARG A 435 6.78 -15.83 3.95
CA ARG A 435 5.40 -16.14 4.34
C ARG A 435 4.97 -15.19 5.47
N ALA A 436 3.78 -14.63 5.36
CA ALA A 436 3.23 -13.62 6.26
C ALA A 436 1.70 -13.72 6.33
N CYS A 437 1.13 -13.17 7.40
CA CYS A 437 -0.31 -13.25 7.69
C CYS A 437 -0.97 -11.90 8.01
N ASN A 438 -0.20 -10.82 8.12
CA ASN A 438 -0.68 -9.55 8.66
C ASN A 438 -0.19 -8.32 7.89
N ALA A 439 -0.90 -7.21 8.07
CA ALA A 439 -0.65 -5.94 7.41
C ALA A 439 0.71 -5.32 7.80
N LYS A 440 1.17 -5.54 9.04
CA LYS A 440 2.46 -5.04 9.53
C LYS A 440 3.63 -5.64 8.75
N ALA A 441 3.56 -6.93 8.42
CA ALA A 441 4.55 -7.58 7.56
C ALA A 441 4.57 -6.94 6.18
N ILE A 442 3.41 -6.71 5.55
CA ILE A 442 3.32 -6.01 4.26
C ILE A 442 3.97 -4.63 4.33
N LYS A 443 3.64 -3.82 5.35
CA LYS A 443 4.22 -2.48 5.54
C LYS A 443 5.74 -2.52 5.73
N SER A 444 6.24 -3.46 6.53
CA SER A 444 7.67 -3.65 6.77
C SER A 444 8.43 -4.02 5.48
N PHE A 445 7.88 -4.97 4.70
CA PHE A 445 8.45 -5.36 3.41
C PHE A 445 8.38 -4.24 2.37
N MET A 446 7.28 -3.47 2.34
CA MET A 446 7.17 -2.28 1.50
C MET A 446 8.22 -1.23 1.86
N HIS A 447 8.42 -0.95 3.15
CA HIS A 447 9.49 -0.05 3.59
C HIS A 447 10.85 -0.57 3.14
N LYS A 448 11.13 -1.87 3.29
CA LYS A 448 12.38 -2.51 2.82
C LYS A 448 12.55 -2.37 1.31
N ALA A 449 11.52 -2.65 0.52
CA ALA A 449 11.51 -2.49 -0.93
C ALA A 449 11.85 -1.05 -1.34
N ILE A 450 11.26 -0.06 -0.66
CA ILE A 450 11.59 1.37 -0.85
C ILE A 450 13.05 1.65 -0.48
N LYS A 451 13.57 1.08 0.63
CA LYS A 451 14.99 1.28 1.01
C LYS A 451 15.96 0.73 -0.05
N MET A 452 15.59 -0.36 -0.72
CA MET A 452 16.41 -1.02 -1.75
C MET A 452 16.21 -0.43 -3.15
N GLY A 453 15.33 0.56 -3.32
CA GLY A 453 15.01 1.15 -4.62
C GLY A 453 14.18 0.23 -5.54
N SER A 454 13.50 -0.76 -4.96
CA SER A 454 12.66 -1.71 -5.70
C SER A 454 11.36 -1.08 -6.22
N GLU A 455 10.71 -1.70 -7.21
CA GLU A 455 9.42 -1.22 -7.73
C GLU A 455 8.27 -1.37 -6.73
N GLY A 456 8.40 -2.28 -5.77
CA GLY A 456 7.40 -2.55 -4.76
C GLY A 456 7.44 -4.01 -4.34
N VAL A 457 6.29 -4.55 -3.97
CA VAL A 457 6.15 -5.96 -3.59
C VAL A 457 5.02 -6.64 -4.35
N ILE A 458 5.18 -7.94 -4.58
CA ILE A 458 4.11 -8.84 -5.01
C ILE A 458 3.71 -9.68 -3.81
N ILE A 459 2.41 -9.72 -3.53
CA ILE A 459 1.83 -10.53 -2.46
C ILE A 459 1.00 -11.62 -3.10
N LYS A 460 1.35 -12.87 -2.84
CA LYS A 460 0.73 -14.04 -3.45
C LYS A 460 0.12 -14.92 -2.37
N GLN A 461 -1.14 -15.29 -2.50
CA GLN A 461 -1.78 -16.25 -1.60
C GLN A 461 -1.00 -17.58 -1.61
N ALA A 462 -0.59 -18.08 -0.45
CA ALA A 462 0.31 -19.24 -0.35
C ALA A 462 -0.34 -20.53 -0.87
N SER A 463 -1.66 -20.66 -0.72
CA SER A 463 -2.45 -21.80 -1.21
C SER A 463 -2.90 -21.66 -2.68
N SER A 464 -2.54 -20.58 -3.38
CA SER A 464 -3.05 -20.34 -4.74
C SER A 464 -2.45 -21.28 -5.80
N ALA A 465 -3.32 -21.79 -6.67
CA ALA A 465 -2.95 -22.38 -7.94
C ALA A 465 -2.37 -21.33 -8.90
N TYR A 466 -1.57 -21.77 -9.85
CA TYR A 466 -1.12 -20.96 -10.99
C TYR A 466 -2.20 -20.96 -12.07
N GLU A 467 -2.80 -19.80 -12.32
CA GLU A 467 -3.87 -19.65 -13.31
C GLU A 467 -3.35 -18.95 -14.58
N VAL A 468 -3.30 -19.72 -15.67
CA VAL A 468 -2.81 -19.26 -16.98
C VAL A 468 -3.62 -18.05 -17.47
N GLY A 469 -2.93 -16.95 -17.74
CA GLY A 469 -3.51 -15.69 -18.23
C GLY A 469 -4.41 -14.95 -17.26
N ALA A 470 -4.59 -15.45 -16.03
CA ALA A 470 -5.51 -14.85 -15.07
C ALA A 470 -4.97 -13.56 -14.45
N ARG A 471 -5.88 -12.65 -14.12
CA ARG A 471 -5.63 -11.47 -13.30
C ARG A 471 -6.66 -11.41 -12.18
N ASN A 472 -6.40 -12.17 -11.12
CA ASN A 472 -7.30 -12.37 -9.99
C ASN A 472 -6.76 -11.70 -8.71
N ASP A 473 -7.51 -11.84 -7.61
CA ASP A 473 -7.16 -11.25 -6.31
C ASP A 473 -6.14 -12.12 -5.53
N LYS A 474 -5.65 -13.23 -6.12
CA LYS A 474 -4.69 -14.14 -5.47
C LYS A 474 -3.26 -13.63 -5.53
N TRP A 475 -2.93 -12.87 -6.57
CA TRP A 475 -1.62 -12.24 -6.77
C TRP A 475 -1.84 -10.74 -6.86
N ILE A 476 -1.33 -9.99 -5.87
CA ILE A 476 -1.56 -8.56 -5.73
C ILE A 476 -0.23 -7.84 -5.87
N LYS A 477 -0.17 -6.81 -6.72
CA LYS A 477 0.99 -5.92 -6.81
C LYS A 477 0.73 -4.66 -5.99
N ILE A 478 1.67 -4.34 -5.13
CA ILE A 478 1.64 -3.16 -4.28
C ILE A 478 2.89 -2.34 -4.60
N LYS A 479 2.69 -1.08 -4.98
CA LYS A 479 3.79 -0.14 -5.26
C LYS A 479 3.75 1.04 -4.29
N PRO A 480 4.89 1.67 -4.00
CA PRO A 480 4.97 2.79 -3.06
C PRO A 480 4.00 3.93 -3.40
N GLU A 481 3.89 4.27 -4.69
CA GLU A 481 3.05 5.38 -5.15
C GLU A 481 1.54 5.17 -4.87
N TYR A 482 1.10 3.96 -4.53
CA TYR A 482 -0.31 3.65 -4.31
C TYR A 482 -0.85 4.09 -2.94
N PHE A 483 -0.02 4.56 -2.01
CA PHE A 483 -0.43 4.88 -0.62
C PHE A 483 -0.40 6.37 -0.32
N GLU A 484 -1.46 6.90 0.27
CA GLU A 484 -1.59 8.32 0.61
C GLU A 484 -0.47 8.84 1.51
N ASP A 485 0.04 8.00 2.42
CA ASP A 485 1.12 8.33 3.37
C ASP A 485 2.55 8.15 2.80
N LEU A 486 2.69 7.53 1.63
CA LEU A 486 3.98 7.20 1.03
C LEU A 486 4.02 7.72 -0.42
N GLY A 487 4.77 8.80 -0.62
CA GLY A 487 4.99 9.44 -1.91
C GLY A 487 4.82 10.96 -1.80
N GLU A 488 5.70 11.69 -2.47
CA GLU A 488 5.61 13.15 -2.53
C GLU A 488 4.48 13.52 -3.49
N THR A 489 3.48 14.22 -2.97
CA THR A 489 2.44 14.89 -3.77
C THR A 489 2.91 16.30 -4.04
N LEU A 490 2.90 16.70 -5.31
CA LEU A 490 3.25 18.03 -5.75
C LEU A 490 2.01 18.66 -6.34
N ASP A 491 1.64 19.83 -5.84
CA ASP A 491 0.59 20.64 -6.44
C ASP A 491 1.23 21.47 -7.56
N LEU A 492 0.89 21.17 -8.81
CA LEU A 492 1.51 21.76 -9.98
C LEU A 492 0.48 22.50 -10.82
N VAL A 493 0.83 23.71 -11.28
CA VAL A 493 -0.05 24.49 -12.18
C VAL A 493 0.09 24.00 -13.62
N VAL A 494 -1.02 23.89 -14.35
CA VAL A 494 -0.99 23.59 -15.79
C VAL A 494 -0.52 24.84 -16.54
N ILE A 495 0.53 24.72 -17.35
CA ILE A 495 1.10 25.85 -18.11
C ILE A 495 1.01 25.65 -19.62
N GLY A 496 0.69 24.43 -20.05
CA GLY A 496 0.57 24.10 -21.47
C GLY A 496 -0.20 22.82 -21.71
N ARG A 497 -0.58 22.59 -22.95
CA ARG A 497 -1.13 21.32 -23.40
C ARG A 497 -0.59 20.93 -24.77
N ASP A 498 -0.40 19.63 -24.93
CA ASP A 498 -0.19 18.98 -26.21
C ASP A 498 -1.53 18.32 -26.59
N PRO A 499 -2.34 18.95 -27.48
CA PRO A 499 -3.64 18.42 -27.86
C PRO A 499 -3.48 17.09 -28.59
N GLY A 500 -4.42 16.18 -28.37
CA GLY A 500 -4.40 14.85 -28.97
C GLY A 500 -5.71 14.11 -28.75
N LYS A 501 -5.73 12.80 -29.01
CA LYS A 501 -6.86 11.94 -28.60
C LYS A 501 -7.16 12.03 -27.10
N LYS A 502 -6.08 12.16 -26.32
CA LYS A 502 -6.08 12.53 -24.91
C LYS A 502 -5.06 13.65 -24.79
N ASP A 503 -5.51 14.77 -24.25
CA ASP A 503 -4.64 15.93 -24.06
C ASP A 503 -3.57 15.59 -23.02
N SER A 504 -2.33 15.97 -23.32
CA SER A 504 -1.22 15.86 -22.38
C SER A 504 -0.95 17.24 -21.81
N PHE A 505 -1.25 17.45 -20.52
CA PHE A 505 -1.03 18.71 -19.85
C PHE A 505 0.42 18.86 -19.40
N MET A 506 1.08 19.93 -19.81
CA MET A 506 2.38 20.33 -19.27
C MET A 506 2.16 21.12 -18.00
N CYS A 507 2.78 20.67 -16.91
CA CYS A 507 2.68 21.26 -15.58
C CYS A 507 4.00 21.95 -15.22
N GLY A 508 3.89 23.06 -14.49
CA GLY A 508 5.01 23.91 -14.06
C GLY A 508 5.10 24.09 -12.55
N LEU A 509 6.26 24.57 -12.13
CA LEU A 509 6.59 24.99 -10.76
C LEU A 509 6.71 26.53 -10.72
N VAL A 510 6.42 27.14 -9.57
CA VAL A 510 6.60 28.58 -9.38
C VAL A 510 8.01 28.90 -8.91
N ALA A 511 8.75 29.69 -9.67
CA ALA A 511 9.99 30.32 -9.27
C ALA A 511 9.68 31.65 -8.55
N SER A 512 10.08 31.74 -7.29
CA SER A 512 10.16 33.00 -6.55
C SER A 512 11.58 33.53 -6.65
N ASP A 513 11.77 34.83 -6.88
CA ASP A 513 13.07 35.46 -7.19
C ASP A 513 14.16 35.37 -6.08
N SER A 514 13.90 34.68 -4.98
CA SER A 514 14.83 34.55 -3.85
C SER A 514 15.77 33.33 -3.93
N GLY A 515 16.06 32.81 -5.11
CA GLY A 515 16.87 31.60 -5.28
C GLY A 515 17.64 31.57 -6.59
N SER A 516 18.73 32.32 -6.66
CA SER A 516 19.69 32.34 -7.76
C SER A 516 20.12 30.92 -8.14
N ILE A 517 19.84 30.53 -9.38
CA ILE A 517 20.60 29.46 -10.05
C ILE A 517 21.98 30.07 -10.33
N SER A 518 22.98 29.60 -9.60
CA SER A 518 24.37 30.03 -9.75
C SER A 518 24.93 29.61 -11.12
N GLU A 519 24.94 30.53 -12.08
CA GLU A 519 25.88 30.49 -13.21
C GLU A 519 26.59 31.85 -13.32
N PHE A 520 27.89 31.74 -13.53
CA PHE A 520 28.92 32.75 -13.42
C PHE A 520 28.95 33.64 -14.68
N SER A 521 28.59 34.93 -14.55
CA SER A 521 29.06 35.98 -15.47
C SER A 521 28.75 37.38 -14.93
N SER A 522 29.77 38.21 -15.05
CA SER A 522 29.99 39.57 -14.56
C SER A 522 29.21 40.70 -15.26
N LEU A 523 29.03 41.79 -14.50
CA LEU A 523 28.84 43.22 -14.89
C LEU A 523 27.49 43.66 -15.48
N GLU A 524 26.67 44.35 -14.68
CA GLU A 524 26.42 45.82 -14.73
C GLU A 524 25.10 46.17 -13.99
N GLU A 525 25.18 47.15 -13.09
CA GLU A 525 24.06 47.70 -12.31
C GLU A 525 23.22 48.64 -13.17
N HIS A 526 21.91 48.42 -13.23
CA HIS A 526 20.95 49.50 -13.48
C HIS A 526 19.67 49.26 -12.67
N ASP A 527 19.44 50.19 -11.74
CA ASP A 527 18.24 50.33 -10.93
C ASP A 527 16.98 50.53 -11.80
N LEU A 528 16.08 49.55 -11.77
CA LEU A 528 14.66 49.72 -12.05
C LEU A 528 13.89 48.94 -10.99
N GLU A 529 13.01 49.61 -10.25
CA GLU A 529 12.07 49.01 -9.31
C GLU A 529 11.10 48.08 -10.06
N VAL A 530 11.49 46.81 -10.22
CA VAL A 530 10.65 45.76 -10.79
C VAL A 530 9.83 45.12 -9.67
N GLN A 531 8.51 45.28 -9.72
CA GLN A 531 7.60 44.49 -8.89
C GLN A 531 7.88 42.99 -9.11
N PRO A 532 8.04 42.17 -8.05
CA PRO A 532 8.43 40.77 -8.19
C PRO A 532 7.34 40.01 -8.95
N THR A 533 7.60 39.66 -10.21
CA THR A 533 6.67 38.90 -11.04
C THR A 533 6.94 37.43 -10.83
N ALA A 534 6.11 36.76 -10.02
CA ALA A 534 6.23 35.33 -9.79
C ALA A 534 6.21 34.56 -11.13
N LYS A 535 7.26 33.80 -11.37
CA LYS A 535 7.58 33.17 -12.66
C LYS A 535 7.25 31.68 -12.62
N CYS A 536 6.81 31.08 -13.72
CA CYS A 536 6.53 29.65 -13.78
C CYS A 536 7.53 28.94 -14.72
N ILE A 537 8.07 27.79 -14.28
CA ILE A 537 9.03 27.00 -15.07
C ILE A 537 8.47 25.61 -15.39
N SER A 538 8.76 25.10 -16.59
CA SER A 538 8.26 23.78 -17.00
C SER A 538 8.91 22.63 -16.25
N PHE A 539 8.10 21.64 -15.85
CA PHE A 539 8.56 20.55 -14.98
C PHE A 539 8.20 19.14 -15.49
N CYS A 540 6.94 18.86 -15.82
CA CYS A 540 6.54 17.53 -16.30
C CYS A 540 5.29 17.55 -17.18
N ASN A 541 5.03 16.46 -17.90
CA ASN A 541 3.78 16.25 -18.64
C ASN A 541 2.90 15.19 -17.95
N ILE A 542 1.62 15.48 -17.80
CA ILE A 542 0.60 14.62 -17.19
C ILE A 542 -0.50 14.34 -18.21
N ALA A 543 -0.65 13.06 -18.54
CA ALA A 543 -1.75 12.54 -19.37
C ALA A 543 -2.50 11.38 -18.69
N ASN A 544 -1.92 10.82 -17.63
CA ASN A 544 -2.47 9.70 -16.88
C ASN A 544 -3.07 10.18 -15.56
N GLY A 545 -4.10 9.50 -15.07
CA GLY A 545 -4.76 9.80 -13.80
C GLY A 545 -5.90 10.82 -13.89
N VAL A 546 -6.08 11.48 -15.04
CA VAL A 546 -7.24 12.35 -15.30
C VAL A 546 -8.36 11.52 -15.93
N SER A 547 -9.52 11.48 -15.30
CA SER A 547 -10.74 10.85 -15.80
C SER A 547 -11.37 11.66 -16.95
N ASP A 548 -12.26 11.03 -17.72
CA ASP A 548 -12.93 11.71 -18.83
C ASP A 548 -13.81 12.89 -18.36
N GLU A 549 -14.33 12.83 -17.13
CA GLU A 549 -15.07 13.91 -16.48
C GLU A 549 -14.14 15.07 -16.09
N GLU A 550 -13.01 14.78 -15.43
CA GLU A 550 -12.01 15.79 -15.10
C GLU A 550 -11.43 16.46 -16.36
N PHE A 551 -11.22 15.71 -17.45
CA PHE A 551 -10.82 16.31 -18.73
C PHE A 551 -11.85 17.32 -19.25
N LYS A 552 -13.15 17.00 -19.14
CA LYS A 552 -14.23 17.92 -19.54
C LYS A 552 -14.25 19.15 -18.64
N GLU A 553 -14.01 18.96 -17.35
CA GLU A 553 -13.95 20.05 -16.38
C GLU A 553 -12.78 21.01 -16.64
N ILE A 554 -11.57 20.48 -16.83
CA ILE A 554 -10.39 21.29 -17.19
C ILE A 554 -10.67 22.06 -18.48
N ASN A 555 -11.23 21.39 -19.50
CA ASN A 555 -11.59 22.04 -20.75
C ASN A 555 -12.68 23.09 -20.59
N ARG A 556 -13.63 22.93 -19.66
CA ARG A 556 -14.64 23.95 -19.34
C ARG A 556 -14.01 25.18 -18.69
N LYS A 557 -13.10 24.98 -17.72
CA LYS A 557 -12.42 26.06 -16.99
C LYS A 557 -11.42 26.84 -17.86
N THR A 558 -10.76 26.16 -18.79
CA THR A 558 -9.70 26.73 -19.65
C THR A 558 -10.17 27.07 -21.07
N ARG A 559 -11.48 26.99 -21.35
CA ARG A 559 -12.04 27.19 -22.70
C ARG A 559 -11.75 28.60 -23.21
N GLY A 560 -11.14 28.71 -24.39
CA GLY A 560 -10.84 30.00 -25.04
C GLY A 560 -9.61 30.73 -24.49
N LEU A 561 -8.90 30.15 -23.52
CA LEU A 561 -7.72 30.76 -22.88
C LEU A 561 -6.38 30.17 -23.37
N TRP A 562 -6.46 29.17 -24.25
CA TRP A 562 -5.28 28.51 -24.83
C TRP A 562 -4.73 29.30 -26.00
N VAL A 563 -3.42 29.53 -26.00
CA VAL A 563 -2.71 30.32 -27.01
C VAL A 563 -1.69 29.42 -27.72
N ASN A 564 -1.65 29.47 -29.04
CA ASN A 564 -0.67 28.71 -29.81
C ASN A 564 0.75 29.24 -29.55
N TYR A 565 1.64 28.36 -29.10
CA TYR A 565 3.00 28.76 -28.71
C TYR A 565 3.82 29.31 -29.89
N LYS A 566 3.60 28.78 -31.11
CA LYS A 566 4.38 29.20 -32.29
C LYS A 566 3.95 30.56 -32.83
N GLU A 567 2.67 30.88 -32.71
CA GLU A 567 2.12 32.15 -33.21
C GLU A 567 2.34 33.28 -32.20
N HIS A 568 2.11 32.98 -30.92
CA HIS A 568 2.24 33.93 -29.83
C HIS A 568 2.99 33.26 -28.67
N PRO A 569 4.33 33.34 -28.62
CA PRO A 569 5.08 32.83 -27.48
C PRO A 569 4.73 33.63 -26.22
N PRO A 570 4.83 33.02 -25.02
CA PRO A 570 4.54 33.71 -23.78
C PRO A 570 5.52 34.87 -23.52
N PRO A 571 5.12 35.91 -22.78
CA PRO A 571 5.98 37.02 -22.41
C PRO A 571 7.27 36.54 -21.72
N LEU A 572 8.41 37.05 -22.18
CA LEU A 572 9.73 36.82 -21.59
C LEU A 572 9.69 37.14 -20.09
N GLY A 573 9.89 36.12 -19.25
CA GLY A 573 9.88 36.25 -17.80
C GLY A 573 8.67 35.63 -17.09
N SER A 574 7.54 35.41 -17.76
CA SER A 574 6.34 34.80 -17.14
C SER A 574 6.38 33.26 -17.12
N LEU A 575 6.79 32.65 -18.23
CA LEU A 575 6.88 31.21 -18.45
C LEU A 575 8.21 30.84 -19.09
N GLU A 576 8.90 29.86 -18.53
CA GLU A 576 10.10 29.28 -19.13
C GLU A 576 9.95 27.79 -19.42
N PHE A 577 10.35 27.41 -20.62
CA PHE A 577 10.36 26.02 -21.07
C PHE A 577 11.80 25.53 -21.29
N GLY A 578 12.01 24.23 -21.13
CA GLY A 578 13.26 23.57 -21.56
C GLY A 578 13.24 23.28 -23.07
N SER A 579 13.96 22.25 -23.50
CA SER A 579 13.95 21.83 -24.91
C SER A 579 12.57 21.33 -25.39
N LYS A 580 11.69 20.93 -24.47
CA LYS A 580 10.30 20.58 -24.77
C LYS A 580 9.37 21.76 -24.50
N VAL A 581 8.79 22.30 -25.58
CA VAL A 581 7.74 23.32 -25.55
C VAL A 581 6.35 22.68 -25.80
N PRO A 582 5.28 23.20 -25.19
CA PRO A 582 3.92 22.73 -25.47
C PRO A 582 3.44 23.27 -26.83
N VAL A 583 2.42 22.62 -27.41
CA VAL A 583 1.76 23.14 -28.63
C VAL A 583 0.97 24.41 -28.32
N GLU A 584 0.22 24.39 -27.22
CA GLU A 584 -0.55 25.52 -26.72
C GLU A 584 -0.18 25.80 -25.27
N TRP A 585 -0.09 27.07 -24.89
CA TRP A 585 0.17 27.52 -23.53
C TRP A 585 -1.03 28.28 -22.97
N ILE A 586 -1.06 28.43 -21.66
CA ILE A 586 -2.08 29.19 -20.94
C ILE A 586 -1.39 30.06 -19.88
N ASP A 587 -1.89 31.28 -19.68
CA ASP A 587 -1.43 32.12 -18.57
C ASP A 587 -1.73 31.39 -17.24
N PRO A 588 -0.74 31.16 -16.36
CA PRO A 588 -0.94 30.51 -15.06
C PRO A 588 -2.09 31.12 -14.25
N LYS A 589 -2.33 32.44 -14.37
CA LYS A 589 -3.44 33.14 -13.68
C LYS A 589 -4.82 32.60 -14.01
N ASN A 590 -4.98 32.08 -15.23
CA ASN A 590 -6.25 31.58 -15.76
C ASN A 590 -6.27 30.05 -15.85
N SER A 591 -5.30 29.38 -15.21
CA SER A 591 -5.11 27.95 -15.30
C SER A 591 -5.59 27.21 -14.05
N VAL A 592 -5.46 25.88 -14.09
CA VAL A 592 -5.86 24.96 -13.01
C VAL A 592 -4.63 24.34 -12.34
N VAL A 593 -4.76 24.02 -11.05
CA VAL A 593 -3.74 23.30 -10.28
C VAL A 593 -4.13 21.83 -10.19
N LEU A 594 -3.16 20.95 -10.45
CA LEU A 594 -3.32 19.51 -10.34
C LEU A 594 -2.50 18.98 -9.17
N GLU A 595 -3.10 18.12 -8.35
CA GLU A 595 -2.35 17.33 -7.37
C GLU A 595 -1.71 16.15 -8.11
N VAL A 596 -0.40 16.23 -8.31
CA VAL A 596 0.36 15.25 -9.07
C VAL A 596 1.14 14.37 -8.10
N LYS A 597 1.05 13.06 -8.32
CA LYS A 597 1.82 12.07 -7.58
C LYS A 597 2.74 11.30 -8.50
N ALA A 598 3.95 11.03 -8.05
CA ALA A 598 4.98 10.33 -8.82
C ALA A 598 5.62 9.19 -8.05
N ARG A 599 6.26 8.26 -8.78
CA ARG A 599 7.02 7.14 -8.21
C ARG A 599 8.39 7.60 -7.71
N SER A 600 9.08 8.42 -8.49
CA SER A 600 10.41 8.95 -8.17
C SER A 600 10.71 10.19 -8.99
N ILE A 601 11.76 10.92 -8.62
CA ILE A 601 12.31 12.03 -9.40
C ILE A 601 13.30 11.46 -10.43
N GLU A 602 13.15 11.78 -11.71
CA GLU A 602 14.13 11.47 -12.76
C GLU A 602 15.17 12.57 -12.88
N ASN A 603 16.45 12.19 -12.75
CA ASN A 603 17.61 13.07 -12.88
C ASN A 603 18.55 12.62 -14.01
N ASN A 604 17.99 12.21 -15.16
CA ASN A 604 18.80 11.83 -16.32
C ASN A 604 19.25 13.08 -17.09
N GLU A 605 20.43 13.04 -17.72
CA GLU A 605 20.93 14.15 -18.56
C GLU A 605 19.92 14.59 -19.63
N PHE A 606 19.18 13.63 -20.19
CA PHE A 606 18.11 13.89 -21.15
C PHE A 606 16.94 14.69 -20.54
N SER A 607 16.53 14.36 -19.31
CA SER A 607 15.45 15.05 -18.60
C SER A 607 15.86 16.45 -18.15
N THR A 608 17.15 16.65 -17.88
CA THR A 608 17.75 17.93 -17.49
C THR A 608 17.63 18.98 -18.61
N LYS A 609 17.77 18.57 -19.88
CA LYS A 609 17.58 19.45 -21.03
C LYS A 609 16.11 19.61 -21.42
N LYS A 610 15.29 18.58 -21.16
CA LYS A 610 13.89 18.51 -21.61
C LYS A 610 12.97 19.53 -20.93
N TYR A 611 13.14 19.75 -19.63
CA TYR A 611 12.32 20.64 -18.82
C TYR A 611 13.18 21.70 -18.12
N ARG A 612 12.67 22.91 -17.94
CA ARG A 612 13.46 24.02 -17.36
C ARG A 612 13.87 23.77 -15.92
N ALA A 613 13.05 23.05 -15.15
CA ALA A 613 13.32 22.66 -13.78
C ALA A 613 14.57 21.77 -13.59
N GLY A 614 15.20 21.27 -14.67
CA GLY A 614 16.43 20.47 -14.61
C GLY A 614 16.22 19.03 -14.12
N SER A 615 14.99 18.64 -13.79
CA SER A 615 14.57 17.27 -13.48
C SER A 615 13.07 17.11 -13.71
N THR A 616 12.57 15.87 -13.71
CA THR A 616 11.14 15.60 -13.92
C THR A 616 10.65 14.44 -13.05
N LEU A 617 9.39 14.05 -13.19
CA LEU A 617 8.75 13.01 -12.39
C LEU A 617 8.59 11.69 -13.18
N HIS A 618 9.09 10.59 -12.62
CA HIS A 618 8.90 9.25 -13.16
C HIS A 618 7.53 8.69 -12.78
N GLY A 619 6.78 8.17 -13.75
CA GLY A 619 5.50 7.52 -13.50
C GLY A 619 4.43 8.43 -12.90
N ALA A 620 4.51 9.74 -13.20
CA ALA A 620 3.60 10.73 -12.66
C ALA A 620 2.16 10.54 -13.16
N TYR A 621 1.20 10.78 -12.28
CA TYR A 621 -0.23 10.79 -12.62
C TYR A 621 -0.97 11.86 -11.81
N CYS A 622 -2.04 12.40 -12.40
CA CYS A 622 -2.96 13.29 -11.70
C CYS A 622 -3.75 12.48 -10.66
N ARG A 623 -3.77 12.94 -9.41
CA ARG A 623 -4.63 12.37 -8.36
C ARG A 623 -6.01 13.00 -8.39
N ARG A 624 -6.07 14.33 -8.50
CA ARG A 624 -7.28 15.16 -8.56
C ARG A 624 -6.96 16.58 -9.00
N ILE A 625 -7.99 17.32 -9.38
CA ILE A 625 -7.93 18.78 -9.57
C ILE A 625 -7.99 19.47 -8.18
N ARG A 626 -7.16 20.51 -7.98
CA ARG A 626 -7.10 21.32 -6.75
C ARG A 626 -7.82 22.64 -6.96
N ASP A 627 -9.12 22.64 -6.73
CA ASP A 627 -9.95 23.86 -6.81
C ASP A 627 -9.73 24.81 -5.63
N ASP A 628 -9.14 24.30 -4.55
CA ASP A 628 -8.77 25.07 -3.36
C ASP A 628 -7.44 25.83 -3.52
N LYS A 629 -6.73 25.67 -4.64
CA LYS A 629 -5.42 26.29 -4.90
C LYS A 629 -5.40 27.08 -6.20
N ASP A 630 -4.63 28.14 -6.19
CA ASP A 630 -4.31 28.96 -7.35
C ASP A 630 -2.85 28.75 -7.79
N TRP A 631 -2.47 29.39 -8.89
CA TRP A 631 -1.11 29.29 -9.41
C TRP A 631 -0.05 29.84 -8.44
N LYS A 632 -0.38 30.76 -7.52
CA LYS A 632 0.57 31.32 -6.55
C LYS A 632 0.83 30.38 -5.36
N THR A 633 -0.17 29.59 -4.99
CA THR A 633 -0.14 28.63 -3.86
C THR A 633 0.30 27.22 -4.28
N CYS A 634 0.63 27.03 -5.56
CA CYS A 634 1.21 25.78 -6.06
C CYS A 634 2.68 25.63 -5.64
N THR A 635 3.24 24.45 -5.88
CA THR A 635 4.57 24.09 -5.37
C THR A 635 5.65 24.95 -6.00
N THR A 636 6.50 25.56 -5.16
CA THR A 636 7.61 26.39 -5.64
C THR A 636 8.83 25.56 -6.00
N VAL A 637 9.72 26.13 -6.81
CA VAL A 637 11.01 25.51 -7.17
C VAL A 637 11.84 25.25 -5.92
N ALA A 638 11.85 26.17 -4.95
CA ALA A 638 12.57 26.01 -3.69
C ALA A 638 12.00 24.85 -2.85
N GLN A 639 10.66 24.76 -2.73
CA GLN A 639 10.00 23.64 -2.04
C GLN A 639 10.31 22.31 -2.72
N TYR A 640 10.29 22.29 -4.06
CA TYR A 640 10.67 21.10 -4.82
C TYR A 640 12.14 20.72 -4.63
N GLN A 641 13.07 21.68 -4.66
CA GLN A 641 14.49 21.43 -4.42
C GLN A 641 14.74 20.93 -3.01
N GLN A 642 14.03 21.46 -2.00
CA GLN A 642 14.10 20.99 -0.62
C GLN A 642 13.56 19.57 -0.48
N ALA A 643 12.42 19.26 -1.11
CA ALA A 643 11.87 17.91 -1.16
C ALA A 643 12.84 16.94 -1.85
N LYS A 644 13.40 17.34 -3.01
CA LYS A 644 14.43 16.58 -3.74
C LYS A 644 15.68 16.35 -2.90
N ALA A 645 16.15 17.36 -2.16
CA ALA A 645 17.31 17.25 -1.29
C ALA A 645 17.05 16.33 -0.09
N ALA A 646 15.88 16.42 0.56
CA ALA A 646 15.49 15.51 1.64
C ALA A 646 15.38 14.06 1.13
N HIS A 647 14.77 13.87 -0.04
CA HIS A 647 14.65 12.58 -0.71
C HIS A 647 16.02 11.98 -1.05
N ASN A 648 16.91 12.78 -1.64
CA ASN A 648 18.28 12.37 -1.99
C ASN A 648 19.16 12.17 -0.75
N TYR A 649 19.01 12.97 0.32
CA TYR A 649 19.74 12.85 1.57
C TYR A 649 19.40 11.55 2.31
N HIS A 650 18.13 11.13 2.29
CA HIS A 650 17.72 9.81 2.79
C HIS A 650 18.27 8.64 1.96
N LEU A 651 18.48 8.82 0.66
CA LEU A 651 19.19 7.85 -0.20
C LEU A 651 20.71 7.86 0.05
N TYR A 652 21.31 9.03 0.26
CA TYR A 652 22.77 9.21 0.41
C TYR A 652 23.29 8.74 1.78
N ARG A 653 22.60 9.07 2.89
CA ARG A 653 22.94 8.57 4.23
C ARG A 653 22.74 7.05 4.35
N ARG A 654 21.88 6.45 3.51
CA ARG A 654 21.74 4.98 3.41
C ARG A 654 22.83 4.33 2.58
N ARG A 655 23.35 4.98 1.53
CA ARG A 655 24.54 4.51 0.79
C ARG A 655 25.80 4.58 1.65
N ALA A 656 25.94 5.59 2.50
CA ALA A 656 27.07 5.72 3.43
C ALA A 656 27.06 4.72 4.60
N HIS A 657 25.98 3.96 4.83
CA HIS A 657 25.89 2.93 5.87
C HIS A 657 25.66 1.50 5.34
N GLN A 658 25.86 1.28 4.03
CA GLN A 658 25.99 -0.07 3.46
C GLN A 658 27.09 -0.10 2.40
N VAL A 659 28.30 0.27 2.82
CA VAL A 659 29.51 -0.33 2.25
C VAL A 659 29.86 -1.49 3.17
N SER A 660 29.25 -2.64 2.90
CA SER A 660 29.75 -3.90 3.41
C SER A 660 29.62 -4.93 2.29
N PRO A 661 30.72 -5.51 1.81
CA PRO A 661 30.66 -6.54 0.78
C PRO A 661 29.78 -7.69 1.29
N ARG A 662 28.95 -8.27 0.42
CA ARG A 662 28.21 -9.51 0.71
C ARG A 662 29.23 -10.62 1.02
N ARG A 663 29.64 -10.76 2.29
CA ARG A 663 30.47 -11.86 2.77
C ARG A 663 29.64 -13.15 2.77
N LYS A 664 30.23 -14.22 2.21
CA LYS A 664 29.78 -15.61 2.39
C LYS A 664 29.50 -15.85 3.88
N ARG A 665 28.26 -16.18 4.24
CA ARG A 665 27.97 -16.77 5.55
C ARG A 665 27.97 -18.29 5.39
N SER A 666 28.73 -18.96 6.25
CA SER A 666 28.77 -20.41 6.36
C SER A 666 27.41 -20.92 6.84
N MET A 667 27.07 -22.14 6.47
CA MET A 667 25.78 -22.79 6.76
C MET A 667 25.48 -23.03 8.25
N HIS A 668 26.39 -22.70 9.16
CA HIS A 668 26.22 -22.99 10.58
C HIS A 668 25.53 -21.88 11.40
N ASP A 669 25.20 -20.75 10.78
CA ASP A 669 24.49 -19.61 11.41
C ASP A 669 23.04 -19.43 10.88
N MET A 670 22.46 -20.47 10.28
CA MET A 670 21.09 -20.49 9.76
C MET A 670 20.22 -21.61 10.35
N LEU A 671 20.45 -21.93 11.62
CA LEU A 671 19.58 -22.81 12.38
C LEU A 671 19.37 -22.28 13.81
N GLU A 672 18.74 -21.11 13.91
CA GLU A 672 17.80 -20.87 15.02
C GLU A 672 16.44 -20.56 14.42
N CYS A 673 15.68 -21.64 14.34
CA CYS A 673 14.24 -21.64 14.37
C CYS A 673 13.80 -20.86 15.61
N HIS A 674 13.29 -19.63 15.49
CA HIS A 674 12.46 -19.07 16.55
C HIS A 674 11.04 -19.67 16.44
N THR A 675 10.98 -20.99 16.63
CA THR A 675 9.87 -21.61 17.35
C THR A 675 10.15 -21.40 18.82
N ASP A 676 9.20 -20.79 19.50
CA ASP A 676 9.14 -20.56 20.94
C ASP A 676 10.20 -19.65 21.56
N GLU A 677 9.78 -18.40 21.78
CA GLU A 677 10.00 -17.80 23.11
C GLU A 677 8.63 -17.50 23.72
N LEU A 678 8.05 -18.52 24.36
CA LEU A 678 7.61 -18.32 25.74
C LEU A 678 8.76 -17.62 26.47
N GLY A 679 8.44 -16.55 27.21
CA GLY A 679 9.42 -15.61 27.75
C GLY A 679 10.71 -16.24 28.25
N SER A 680 11.81 -15.93 27.58
CA SER A 680 13.13 -15.98 28.20
C SER A 680 13.19 -14.84 29.22
N ARG A 681 13.10 -15.24 30.50
CA ARG A 681 13.35 -14.38 31.64
C ARG A 681 14.74 -13.75 31.46
N PRO A 682 14.90 -12.42 31.63
CA PRO A 682 16.22 -11.84 31.66
C PRO A 682 17.02 -12.49 32.80
N ASP A 683 18.26 -12.86 32.52
CA ASP A 683 19.18 -13.69 33.32
C ASP A 683 19.62 -13.07 34.67
N THR A 684 18.82 -12.15 35.22
CA THR A 684 18.88 -11.62 36.59
C THR A 684 17.48 -11.11 36.97
N GLN A 685 16.55 -12.04 37.20
CA GLN A 685 15.23 -11.69 37.77
C GLN A 685 15.44 -11.14 39.17
N ALA A 686 15.13 -9.86 39.38
CA ALA A 686 15.38 -9.22 40.68
C ALA A 686 14.27 -9.50 41.70
N SER A 687 13.04 -9.75 41.25
CA SER A 687 11.89 -10.18 42.07
C SER A 687 10.72 -10.61 41.17
N ASN A 688 9.66 -11.18 41.75
CA ASN A 688 8.49 -11.72 41.03
C ASN A 688 7.22 -10.87 41.22
N ILE A 689 7.37 -9.55 41.42
CA ILE A 689 6.28 -8.66 41.80
C ILE A 689 5.13 -8.64 40.77
N PHE A 690 5.45 -8.82 39.48
CA PHE A 690 4.49 -8.74 38.38
C PHE A 690 4.19 -10.09 37.72
N GLU A 691 4.50 -11.20 38.39
CA GLU A 691 4.26 -12.55 37.86
C GLU A 691 2.76 -12.76 37.55
N GLY A 692 2.45 -13.24 36.34
CA GLY A 692 1.08 -13.45 35.87
C GLY A 692 0.37 -12.21 35.27
N LEU A 693 0.99 -11.03 35.31
CA LEU A 693 0.43 -9.81 34.70
C LEU A 693 1.01 -9.56 33.29
N GLN A 694 0.15 -9.05 32.39
CA GLN A 694 0.51 -8.64 31.04
C GLN A 694 0.50 -7.12 30.92
N PHE A 695 1.57 -6.53 30.38
CA PHE A 695 1.72 -5.09 30.26
C PHE A 695 1.72 -4.64 28.81
N TYR A 696 0.84 -3.70 28.47
CA TYR A 696 0.86 -2.99 27.19
C TYR A 696 1.30 -1.54 27.41
N ILE A 697 2.57 -1.26 27.10
CA ILE A 697 3.19 0.05 27.37
C ILE A 697 3.06 0.93 26.14
N LEU A 698 2.44 2.10 26.27
CA LEU A 698 2.11 2.98 25.15
C LEU A 698 3.13 4.10 24.93
N SER A 699 3.58 4.76 26.00
CA SER A 699 4.43 5.96 25.92
C SER A 699 5.69 5.88 26.79
N ASP A 700 6.61 6.82 26.55
CA ASP A 700 7.65 7.18 27.52
C ASP A 700 7.03 7.82 28.76
N TYR A 701 7.74 7.78 29.89
CA TYR A 701 7.34 8.36 31.17
C TYR A 701 8.31 9.45 31.62
N VAL A 702 7.80 10.53 32.23
CA VAL A 702 8.63 11.59 32.80
C VAL A 702 8.15 11.83 34.23
N THR A 703 9.05 11.67 35.19
CA THR A 703 8.75 11.90 36.62
C THR A 703 8.66 13.39 36.95
N SER A 704 8.05 13.74 38.08
CA SER A 704 7.98 15.12 38.59
C SER A 704 9.36 15.77 38.83
N GLN A 705 10.42 14.97 38.92
CA GLN A 705 11.82 15.42 39.01
C GLN A 705 12.50 15.57 37.62
N MET A 706 11.73 15.62 36.53
CA MET A 706 12.19 15.75 35.14
C MET A 706 13.07 14.59 34.62
N LYS A 707 13.10 13.45 35.32
CA LYS A 707 13.80 12.24 34.85
C LYS A 707 12.91 11.49 33.85
N ARG A 708 13.44 11.25 32.65
CA ARG A 708 12.74 10.56 31.54
C ARG A 708 13.09 9.07 31.51
N PHE A 709 12.06 8.24 31.41
CA PHE A 709 12.13 6.81 31.18
C PHE A 709 11.56 6.49 29.80
N GLU A 710 12.41 5.96 28.91
CA GLU A 710 11.97 5.54 27.58
C GLU A 710 11.09 4.29 27.66
N LYS A 711 10.17 4.13 26.71
CA LYS A 711 9.27 2.98 26.60
C LYS A 711 9.99 1.63 26.68
N GLY A 712 11.17 1.52 26.06
CA GLY A 712 12.00 0.31 26.12
C GLY A 712 12.55 0.01 27.53
N MET A 713 12.87 1.06 28.30
CA MET A 713 13.36 0.93 29.67
C MET A 713 12.26 0.48 30.62
N ILE A 714 11.03 1.02 30.48
CA ILE A 714 9.87 0.58 31.26
C ILE A 714 9.56 -0.89 30.98
N ALA A 715 9.62 -1.30 29.70
CA ALA A 715 9.43 -2.70 29.31
C ALA A 715 10.50 -3.62 29.93
N ALA A 716 11.76 -3.18 29.95
CA ALA A 716 12.84 -3.92 30.61
C ALA A 716 12.65 -4.03 32.12
N ILE A 717 12.18 -2.96 32.79
CA ILE A 717 11.86 -2.97 34.23
C ILE A 717 10.74 -3.96 34.53
N VAL A 718 9.65 -3.94 33.76
CA VAL A 718 8.53 -4.89 33.93
C VAL A 718 8.99 -6.34 33.73
N ALA A 719 9.76 -6.61 32.67
CA ALA A 719 10.29 -7.94 32.40
C ALA A 719 11.26 -8.43 33.49
N LYS A 720 12.09 -7.53 34.04
CA LYS A 720 13.02 -7.82 35.14
C LYS A 720 12.32 -8.22 36.46
N HIS A 721 11.11 -7.72 36.67
CA HIS A 721 10.29 -7.98 37.85
C HIS A 721 9.15 -9.01 37.60
N GLY A 722 9.27 -9.81 36.53
CA GLY A 722 8.40 -10.97 36.26
C GLY A 722 7.14 -10.72 35.42
N GLY A 723 6.93 -9.51 34.90
CA GLY A 723 5.77 -9.16 34.08
C GLY A 723 5.96 -9.43 32.58
N LEU A 724 4.90 -9.84 31.89
CA LEU A 724 4.92 -10.13 30.46
C LEU A 724 4.60 -8.88 29.63
N VAL A 725 5.57 -8.34 28.90
CA VAL A 725 5.31 -7.17 28.03
C VAL A 725 4.73 -7.63 26.69
N VAL A 726 3.46 -7.31 26.45
CA VAL A 726 2.76 -7.60 25.20
C VAL A 726 2.91 -6.43 24.23
N LYS A 727 2.97 -6.73 22.92
CA LYS A 727 3.14 -5.72 21.86
C LYS A 727 1.84 -5.42 21.10
N ASN A 728 0.78 -6.20 21.33
CA ASN A 728 -0.57 -6.05 20.79
C ASN A 728 -1.59 -6.58 21.81
N ILE A 729 -2.80 -6.03 21.78
CA ILE A 729 -3.94 -6.54 22.56
C ILE A 729 -4.74 -7.50 21.65
N ASP A 730 -4.41 -8.79 21.68
CA ASP A 730 -5.17 -9.87 21.00
C ASP A 730 -5.83 -10.78 22.05
N VAL A 731 -6.58 -10.17 22.98
CA VAL A 731 -6.94 -10.83 24.23
C VAL A 731 -8.42 -11.28 24.20
N ARG A 732 -8.66 -12.59 24.36
CA ARG A 732 -10.00 -13.17 24.63
C ARG A 732 -10.55 -12.60 25.93
N SER A 733 -11.88 -12.48 26.07
CA SER A 733 -12.56 -11.80 27.20
C SER A 733 -12.14 -12.29 28.60
N GLU A 734 -11.62 -13.52 28.74
CA GLU A 734 -11.21 -14.15 29.99
C GLU A 734 -9.87 -13.65 30.55
N HIS A 735 -9.00 -13.04 29.73
CA HIS A 735 -7.67 -12.60 30.13
C HIS A 735 -7.56 -11.07 30.42
N LEU A 736 -8.68 -10.35 30.34
CA LEU A 736 -8.72 -8.89 30.56
C LEU A 736 -8.35 -8.49 32.00
N SER A 737 -8.61 -9.35 32.99
CA SER A 737 -8.28 -9.10 34.41
C SER A 737 -6.76 -9.01 34.68
N HIS A 738 -5.94 -9.66 33.84
CA HIS A 738 -4.48 -9.73 33.97
C HIS A 738 -3.75 -8.69 33.11
N LEU A 739 -4.48 -7.94 32.26
CA LEU A 739 -3.90 -6.91 31.40
C LEU A 739 -3.77 -5.58 32.15
N ARG A 740 -2.63 -4.91 31.99
CA ARG A 740 -2.35 -3.55 32.47
C ARG A 740 -1.87 -2.70 31.30
N ILE A 741 -2.66 -1.70 30.91
CA ILE A 741 -2.30 -0.76 29.84
C ILE A 741 -1.70 0.47 30.49
N VAL A 742 -0.48 0.83 30.10
CA VAL A 742 0.31 1.84 30.82
C VAL A 742 0.71 2.97 29.88
N SER A 743 0.38 4.21 30.24
CA SER A 743 0.76 5.41 29.50
C SER A 743 0.89 6.62 30.42
N GLY A 744 1.95 7.40 30.23
CA GLY A 744 2.16 8.68 30.93
C GLY A 744 1.90 9.90 30.03
N LYS A 745 1.42 9.71 28.80
CA LYS A 745 1.08 10.78 27.85
C LYS A 745 -0.21 10.43 27.10
N SER A 746 -1.05 11.43 26.87
CA SER A 746 -2.28 11.28 26.10
C SER A 746 -1.97 11.15 24.60
N THR A 747 -1.89 9.91 24.11
CA THR A 747 -1.72 9.62 22.67
C THR A 747 -3.07 9.30 22.02
N ILE A 748 -3.14 9.37 20.68
CA ILE A 748 -4.34 8.99 19.91
C ILE A 748 -4.75 7.53 20.20
N GLU A 749 -3.75 6.67 20.46
CA GLU A 749 -3.98 5.27 20.84
C GLU A 749 -4.60 5.15 22.23
N CYS A 750 -4.20 5.98 23.20
CA CYS A 750 -4.83 6.06 24.52
C CYS A 750 -6.31 6.42 24.41
N TYR A 751 -6.64 7.45 23.62
CA TYR A 751 -8.03 7.86 23.39
C TYR A 751 -8.85 6.74 22.74
N THR A 752 -8.27 6.03 21.77
CA THR A 752 -8.93 4.91 21.09
C THR A 752 -9.20 3.74 22.03
N LEU A 753 -8.26 3.41 22.91
CA LEU A 753 -8.40 2.32 23.88
C LEU A 753 -9.37 2.68 25.00
N ALA A 754 -9.32 3.91 25.52
CA ALA A 754 -10.27 4.39 26.50
C ALA A 754 -11.72 4.40 25.97
N ASN A 755 -11.93 4.84 24.71
CA ASN A 755 -13.25 4.78 24.06
C ASN A 755 -13.76 3.35 23.84
N ARG A 756 -12.87 2.36 23.80
CA ARG A 756 -13.21 0.93 23.77
C ARG A 756 -13.48 0.35 25.17
N GLY A 757 -13.38 1.16 26.22
CA GLY A 757 -13.67 0.78 27.60
C GLY A 757 -12.48 0.20 28.37
N TYR A 758 -11.23 0.38 27.91
CA TYR A 758 -10.06 -0.07 28.65
C TYR A 758 -9.56 0.98 29.66
N ASP A 759 -9.13 0.52 30.82
CA ASP A 759 -8.49 1.36 31.85
C ASP A 759 -7.00 1.53 31.57
N ILE A 760 -6.54 2.79 31.51
CA ILE A 760 -5.13 3.15 31.31
C ILE A 760 -4.56 3.70 32.61
N ILE A 761 -3.48 3.08 33.10
CA ILE A 761 -2.80 3.42 34.34
C ILE A 761 -1.50 4.18 34.08
N ASP A 762 -1.11 5.02 35.03
CA ASP A 762 0.13 5.78 34.96
C ASP A 762 1.35 4.88 35.28
N PRO A 763 2.48 5.03 34.56
CA PRO A 763 3.71 4.28 34.84
C PRO A 763 4.25 4.42 36.27
N CYS A 764 3.86 5.46 37.03
CA CYS A 764 4.24 5.62 38.44
C CYS A 764 3.85 4.41 39.31
N TRP A 765 2.75 3.74 39.00
CA TRP A 765 2.31 2.55 39.73
C TRP A 765 3.33 1.41 39.68
N ILE A 766 4.01 1.23 38.54
CA ILE A 766 5.05 0.22 38.40
C ILE A 766 6.22 0.54 39.33
N LEU A 767 6.62 1.81 39.41
CA LEU A 767 7.72 2.26 40.26
C LEU A 767 7.36 2.13 41.75
N ASP A 768 6.14 2.50 42.13
CA ASP A 768 5.65 2.39 43.50
C ASP A 768 5.55 0.92 43.95
N CYS A 769 5.08 0.00 43.10
CA CYS A 769 5.07 -1.43 43.39
C CYS A 769 6.49 -1.99 43.60
N ILE A 770 7.47 -1.54 42.80
CA ILE A 770 8.86 -1.96 42.95
C ILE A 770 9.46 -1.41 44.26
N SER A 771 9.16 -0.14 44.59
CA SER A 771 9.63 0.47 45.83
C SER A 771 9.02 -0.18 47.08
N ALA A 772 7.77 -0.61 47.02
CA ALA A 772 7.10 -1.31 48.12
C ALA A 772 7.44 -2.81 48.18
N GLY A 773 8.06 -3.37 47.13
CA GLY A 773 8.39 -4.78 47.04
C GLY A 773 7.19 -5.72 46.83
N CYS A 774 5.99 -5.18 46.60
CA CYS A 774 4.76 -5.96 46.39
C CYS A 774 3.79 -5.25 45.41
N GLN A 775 2.82 -5.99 44.87
CA GLN A 775 1.81 -5.42 43.99
C GLN A 775 0.81 -4.56 44.79
N LEU A 776 0.87 -3.25 44.61
CA LEU A 776 -0.01 -2.31 45.28
C LEU A 776 -1.38 -2.21 44.60
N GLY A 777 -2.40 -1.91 45.39
CA GLY A 777 -3.68 -1.44 44.85
C GLY A 777 -3.50 -0.13 44.09
N LEU A 778 -4.19 0.01 42.95
CA LEU A 778 -4.31 1.31 42.27
C LEU A 778 -4.96 2.34 43.20
N GLU A 779 -4.32 3.50 43.30
CA GLU A 779 -4.71 4.69 44.07
C GLU A 779 -5.03 5.80 43.06
N PRO A 780 -5.68 6.91 43.45
CA PRO A 780 -6.06 7.95 42.49
C PRO A 780 -4.88 8.51 41.68
N LYS A 781 -3.69 8.61 42.28
CA LYS A 781 -2.45 9.04 41.59
C LYS A 781 -1.97 8.07 40.49
N HIS A 782 -2.38 6.80 40.54
CA HIS A 782 -2.04 5.75 39.58
C HIS A 782 -3.00 5.72 38.38
N CYS A 783 -4.11 6.44 38.45
CA CYS A 783 -5.16 6.45 37.43
C CYS A 783 -4.87 7.54 36.38
N PHE A 784 -4.57 7.16 35.14
CA PHE A 784 -4.33 8.12 34.06
C PHE A 784 -5.62 8.42 33.26
N GLN A 785 -6.16 7.40 32.59
CA GLN A 785 -7.43 7.49 31.86
C GLN A 785 -8.22 6.21 32.13
N THR A 786 -8.96 6.22 33.23
CA THR A 786 -9.65 5.04 33.79
C THR A 786 -11.15 5.26 33.88
N SER A 787 -11.89 4.16 34.00
CA SER A 787 -13.34 4.13 34.19
C SER A 787 -13.74 4.68 35.57
N GLN A 788 -14.94 5.26 35.63
CA GLN A 788 -15.52 5.81 36.87
C GLN A 788 -15.60 4.78 38.00
N LYS A 789 -15.78 3.49 37.67
CA LYS A 789 -15.81 2.41 38.65
C LYS A 789 -14.44 2.18 39.29
N LEU A 790 -13.37 2.13 38.48
CA LEU A 790 -12.01 1.93 38.97
C LEU A 790 -11.53 3.14 39.78
N LEU A 791 -11.86 4.36 39.33
CA LEU A 791 -11.52 5.59 40.04
C LEU A 791 -12.18 5.65 41.44
N LYS A 792 -13.48 5.36 41.54
CA LYS A 792 -14.17 5.28 42.84
C LYS A 792 -13.54 4.24 43.77
N ASN A 793 -13.23 3.05 43.26
CA ASN A 793 -12.55 2.00 44.03
C ASN A 793 -11.16 2.44 44.52
N SER A 794 -10.45 3.26 43.75
CA SER A 794 -9.12 3.76 44.13
C SER A 794 -9.19 4.77 45.30
N HIS A 795 -10.26 5.58 45.38
CA HIS A 795 -10.44 6.53 46.49
C HIS A 795 -10.70 5.86 47.84
N HIS A 796 -11.26 4.64 47.86
CA HIS A 796 -11.43 3.88 49.12
C HIS A 796 -10.11 3.34 49.71
N ARG A 797 -8.99 3.51 49.01
CA ARG A 797 -7.67 3.02 49.45
C ARG A 797 -6.79 4.11 50.05
N ILE A 798 -7.28 5.34 50.03
CA ILE A 798 -6.66 6.49 50.67
C ILE A 798 -7.62 7.03 51.73
N ASP A 799 -7.07 7.65 52.77
CA ASP A 799 -7.87 8.34 53.77
C ASP A 799 -8.32 9.73 53.27
N GLN A 800 -9.00 10.47 54.13
CA GLN A 800 -9.46 11.83 53.83
C GLN A 800 -8.33 12.85 53.61
N TYR A 801 -7.11 12.51 54.02
CA TYR A 801 -5.90 13.32 53.85
C TYR A 801 -5.05 12.84 52.67
N GLY A 802 -5.52 11.86 51.89
CA GLY A 802 -4.78 11.32 50.76
C GLY A 802 -3.60 10.42 51.15
N ASP A 803 -3.52 10.00 52.41
CA ASP A 803 -2.58 8.98 52.87
C ASP A 803 -3.08 7.58 52.48
N SER A 804 -2.16 6.70 52.12
CA SER A 804 -2.48 5.34 51.71
C SER A 804 -2.67 4.44 52.93
N PHE A 805 -3.77 3.70 52.98
CA PHE A 805 -3.96 2.67 54.01
C PHE A 805 -2.99 1.48 53.87
N PHE A 806 -2.31 1.34 52.73
CA PHE A 806 -1.54 0.16 52.37
C PHE A 806 -0.04 0.41 52.19
N CYS A 807 0.38 1.67 52.05
CA CYS A 807 1.79 2.04 51.93
C CYS A 807 2.28 2.74 53.20
N PRO A 808 3.39 2.30 53.81
CA PRO A 808 3.96 3.01 54.95
C PRO A 808 4.37 4.43 54.56
N LEU A 809 4.02 5.38 55.41
CA LEU A 809 4.28 6.79 55.17
C LEU A 809 5.75 7.09 55.47
N ASP A 810 6.49 7.50 54.44
CA ASP A 810 7.87 7.97 54.60
C ASP A 810 7.91 9.43 55.05
N ALA A 811 9.01 9.84 55.70
CA ALA A 811 9.14 11.20 56.24
C ALA A 811 8.96 12.29 55.16
N ALA A 812 9.32 12.03 53.91
CA ALA A 812 9.17 13.01 52.82
C ALA A 812 7.70 13.15 52.37
N LYS A 813 6.98 12.04 52.28
CA LYS A 813 5.53 12.00 52.00
C LYS A 813 4.73 12.60 53.15
N PHE A 814 5.09 12.32 54.40
CA PHE A 814 4.46 12.95 55.57
C PHE A 814 4.59 14.48 55.51
N HIS A 815 5.79 15.01 55.22
CA HIS A 815 5.98 16.45 55.03
C HIS A 815 5.17 17.02 53.85
N GLN A 816 5.00 16.25 52.76
CA GLN A 816 4.15 16.68 51.64
C GLN A 816 2.67 16.71 52.01
N LEU A 817 2.16 15.71 52.74
CA LEU A 817 0.79 15.66 53.22
C LEU A 817 0.50 16.80 54.20
N ILE A 818 1.40 17.04 55.16
CA ILE A 818 1.31 18.19 56.08
C ILE A 818 1.27 19.50 55.30
N LYS A 819 2.16 19.69 54.31
CA LYS A 819 2.18 20.92 53.52
C LYS A 819 0.90 21.13 52.71
N TYR A 820 0.22 20.06 52.31
CA TYR A 820 -1.02 20.11 51.54
C TYR A 820 -2.25 20.39 52.41
N PHE A 821 -2.29 19.84 53.63
CA PHE A 821 -3.45 19.94 54.54
C PHE A 821 -3.30 20.98 55.66
N HIS A 822 -2.10 21.48 55.94
CA HIS A 822 -1.85 22.69 56.72
C HIS A 822 -1.46 23.85 55.79
N PRO A 823 -2.42 24.52 55.13
CA PRO A 823 -2.19 25.91 54.79
C PRO A 823 -2.07 26.65 56.12
N LEU A 824 -0.91 27.25 56.37
CA LEU A 824 -0.62 28.20 57.46
C LEU A 824 -1.91 28.86 57.99
N SER A 825 -2.42 28.38 59.12
CA SER A 825 -3.43 29.12 59.88
C SER A 825 -2.68 30.27 60.58
N PRO A 826 -2.92 31.54 60.20
CA PRO A 826 -2.25 32.66 60.85
C PRO A 826 -2.92 32.88 62.20
N GLY A 827 -2.36 32.34 63.28
CA GLY A 827 -2.93 32.56 64.61
C GLY A 827 -2.42 31.73 65.79
N LEU A 828 -1.56 30.73 65.59
CA LEU A 828 -0.94 30.03 66.72
C LEU A 828 0.35 30.75 67.13
N SER A 829 0.25 31.54 68.20
CA SER A 829 1.41 32.09 68.91
C SER A 829 2.22 30.94 69.56
N PRO A 830 3.56 31.02 69.63
CA PRO A 830 4.43 29.90 70.00
C PRO A 830 4.43 29.54 71.49
N GLY A 831 3.39 29.93 72.24
CA GLY A 831 3.36 29.90 73.70
C GLY A 831 2.42 28.89 74.34
N ALA A 832 1.66 28.10 73.58
CA ALA A 832 0.56 27.28 74.11
C ALA A 832 0.62 25.79 73.75
N SER A 833 1.82 25.20 73.62
CA SER A 833 1.95 23.76 73.28
C SER A 833 2.98 22.99 74.10
N THR A 834 3.36 23.46 75.29
CA THR A 834 4.12 22.63 76.24
C THR A 834 3.25 21.84 77.20
N THR A 835 1.95 22.14 77.32
CA THR A 835 1.04 21.39 78.22
C THR A 835 0.19 20.34 77.54
N LEU A 836 0.09 20.30 76.21
CA LEU A 836 -0.69 19.27 75.49
C LEU A 836 0.17 18.13 74.96
N GLN A 837 1.49 18.31 74.87
CA GLN A 837 2.36 17.33 74.25
C GLN A 837 2.75 16.20 75.23
N ASP A 838 2.84 16.51 76.53
CA ASP A 838 3.15 15.51 77.55
C ASP A 838 1.90 14.71 77.99
N ASP A 839 0.69 15.22 77.75
CA ASP A 839 -0.57 14.53 78.13
C ASP A 839 -1.12 13.63 77.01
N LEU A 840 -0.53 13.62 75.80
CA LEU A 840 -1.04 12.86 74.65
C LEU A 840 -0.56 11.40 74.61
N ASP A 841 0.54 11.09 75.27
CA ASP A 841 1.12 9.73 75.27
C ASP A 841 0.34 8.75 76.17
N ASP A 842 -0.44 9.26 77.13
CA ASP A 842 -1.19 8.46 78.12
C ASP A 842 -2.72 8.48 77.93
N VAL A 843 -3.24 9.00 76.80
CA VAL A 843 -4.68 9.05 76.53
C VAL A 843 -5.19 7.69 76.02
N PRO A 844 -6.18 7.04 76.66
CA PRO A 844 -6.84 5.87 76.11
C PRO A 844 -7.64 6.29 74.87
N LEU A 845 -7.00 6.17 73.71
CA LEU A 845 -7.63 6.36 72.41
C LEU A 845 -8.87 5.46 72.34
N PHE A 846 -9.99 6.01 71.86
CA PHE A 846 -11.27 5.32 71.62
C PHE A 846 -12.18 5.08 72.82
N LEU A 847 -11.93 5.68 74.00
CA LEU A 847 -12.82 5.55 75.17
C LEU A 847 -14.30 5.87 74.83
N LEU A 848 -14.54 6.85 73.98
CA LEU A 848 -15.88 7.30 73.58
C LEU A 848 -16.30 6.84 72.18
N GLN A 849 -15.58 5.90 71.55
CA GLN A 849 -15.79 5.50 70.15
C GLN A 849 -17.21 5.05 69.80
N LYS A 850 -17.97 4.55 70.79
CA LYS A 850 -19.35 4.09 70.60
C LYS A 850 -20.39 5.17 70.92
N PHE A 851 -19.99 6.38 71.29
CA PHE A 851 -20.89 7.44 71.71
C PHE A 851 -21.07 8.51 70.63
N TRP A 852 -22.32 8.71 70.23
CA TRP A 852 -22.81 9.87 69.49
C TRP A 852 -23.45 10.81 70.50
N ILE A 853 -22.73 11.84 70.88
CA ILE A 853 -23.10 12.70 72.01
C ILE A 853 -23.74 13.98 71.48
N TYR A 854 -24.96 14.27 71.91
CA TYR A 854 -25.63 15.54 71.66
C TYR A 854 -25.45 16.48 72.86
N ILE A 855 -24.92 17.68 72.65
CA ILE A 855 -24.70 18.65 73.73
C ILE A 855 -25.87 19.64 73.78
N VAL A 856 -26.54 19.73 74.92
CA VAL A 856 -27.73 20.56 75.10
C VAL A 856 -27.35 22.05 75.06
N ALA A 857 -28.11 22.83 74.27
CA ALA A 857 -28.03 24.28 74.21
C ALA A 857 -26.60 24.82 73.95
N ALA A 858 -25.85 24.17 73.06
CA ALA A 858 -24.49 24.51 72.65
C ALA A 858 -24.28 26.00 72.33
N GLU A 859 -25.28 26.65 71.76
CA GLU A 859 -25.25 28.07 71.36
C GLU A 859 -25.17 29.03 72.56
N LEU A 860 -25.69 28.65 73.73
CA LEU A 860 -25.73 29.51 74.91
C LEU A 860 -24.40 29.52 75.68
N VAL A 861 -23.53 28.53 75.45
CA VAL A 861 -22.23 28.36 76.12
C VAL A 861 -21.14 27.96 75.12
N PRO A 862 -20.84 28.82 74.12
CA PRO A 862 -19.98 28.46 72.99
C PRO A 862 -18.53 28.14 73.37
N GLN A 863 -18.00 28.78 74.42
CA GLN A 863 -16.65 28.48 74.92
C GLN A 863 -16.59 27.09 75.56
N GLN A 864 -17.56 26.72 76.40
CA GLN A 864 -17.60 25.40 77.02
C GLN A 864 -17.94 24.32 75.99
N PHE A 865 -18.79 24.62 75.01
CA PHE A 865 -19.10 23.72 73.90
C PHE A 865 -17.84 23.40 73.07
N ALA A 866 -17.00 24.38 72.74
CA ALA A 866 -15.76 24.14 72.00
C ALA A 866 -14.79 23.23 72.78
N VAL A 867 -14.71 23.39 74.10
CA VAL A 867 -13.89 22.55 74.98
C VAL A 867 -14.45 21.13 75.05
N LEU A 868 -15.74 20.97 75.32
CA LEU A 868 -16.40 19.67 75.39
C LEU A 868 -16.35 18.93 74.05
N LYS A 869 -16.56 19.64 72.94
CA LYS A 869 -16.47 19.06 71.60
C LYS A 869 -15.08 18.52 71.31
N LYS A 870 -14.04 19.32 71.55
CA LYS A 870 -12.64 18.86 71.40
C LYS A 870 -12.33 17.69 72.31
N LYS A 871 -12.83 17.71 73.55
CA LYS A 871 -12.63 16.62 74.51
C LYS A 871 -13.31 15.34 74.03
N ILE A 872 -14.55 15.39 73.54
CA ILE A 872 -15.25 14.22 73.01
C ILE A 872 -14.53 13.64 71.78
N GLU A 873 -14.14 14.52 70.84
CA GLU A 873 -13.43 14.12 69.62
C GLU A 873 -12.05 13.53 69.92
N ALA A 874 -11.32 14.07 70.91
CA ALA A 874 -10.01 13.56 71.33
C ALA A 874 -10.07 12.12 71.86
N TYR A 875 -11.16 11.76 72.56
CA TYR A 875 -11.37 10.40 73.06
C TYR A 875 -12.16 9.51 72.09
N GLY A 876 -12.28 9.93 70.81
CA GLY A 876 -12.85 9.15 69.72
C GLY A 876 -14.38 9.18 69.63
N GLY A 877 -15.06 9.96 70.46
CA GLY A 877 -16.50 10.16 70.37
C GLY A 877 -16.90 11.14 69.28
N VAL A 878 -18.15 11.07 68.84
CA VAL A 878 -18.67 11.93 67.77
C VAL A 878 -19.74 12.84 68.35
N VAL A 879 -19.57 14.15 68.18
CA VAL A 879 -20.60 15.12 68.57
C VAL A 879 -21.68 15.16 67.48
N SER A 880 -22.89 14.74 67.83
CA SER A 880 -24.03 14.76 66.91
C SER A 880 -24.64 16.16 66.84
N GLU A 881 -24.94 16.63 65.64
CA GLU A 881 -25.66 17.90 65.43
C GLU A 881 -27.17 17.75 65.68
N THR A 882 -27.69 16.52 65.61
CA THR A 882 -29.12 16.22 65.79
C THR A 882 -29.35 15.21 66.92
N LEU A 883 -30.48 15.36 67.61
CA LEU A 883 -30.85 14.50 68.74
C LEU A 883 -31.12 13.05 68.31
N GLU A 884 -31.67 12.83 67.11
CA GLU A 884 -32.12 11.53 66.60
C GLU A 884 -30.96 10.56 66.30
N GLY A 885 -29.76 11.08 66.05
CA GLY A 885 -28.54 10.27 65.85
C GLY A 885 -27.72 10.04 67.12
N SER A 886 -28.15 10.59 68.26
CA SER A 886 -27.38 10.53 69.52
C SER A 886 -27.82 9.38 70.41
N ASN A 887 -26.87 8.76 71.10
CA ASN A 887 -27.12 7.74 72.13
C ASN A 887 -26.87 8.25 73.55
N LEU A 888 -26.25 9.43 73.69
CA LEU A 888 -26.03 10.12 74.95
C LEU A 888 -26.29 11.61 74.76
N VAL A 889 -26.97 12.23 75.72
CA VAL A 889 -27.20 13.67 75.77
C VAL A 889 -26.42 14.26 76.93
N LEU A 890 -25.52 15.19 76.64
CA LEU A 890 -24.66 15.82 77.62
C LEU A 890 -25.18 17.23 77.96
N VAL A 891 -25.45 17.48 79.24
CA VAL A 891 -25.90 18.78 79.75
C VAL A 891 -24.70 19.56 80.28
N PRO A 892 -24.35 20.72 79.71
CA PRO A 892 -23.24 21.54 80.22
C PRO A 892 -23.50 22.07 81.63
N SER A 893 -22.49 21.99 82.50
CA SER A 893 -22.55 22.46 83.89
C SER A 893 -22.74 23.98 84.05
N ALA A 894 -22.46 24.78 83.00
CA ALA A 894 -22.65 26.24 83.04
C ALA A 894 -24.11 26.71 82.92
N LEU A 895 -25.07 25.80 82.70
CA LEU A 895 -26.49 26.14 82.69
C LEU A 895 -27.04 26.21 84.13
N SER A 896 -27.82 27.24 84.45
CA SER A 896 -28.52 27.33 85.75
C SER A 896 -29.51 26.17 85.94
N MET A 897 -29.68 25.65 87.16
CA MET A 897 -30.59 24.53 87.47
C MET A 897 -32.02 24.70 86.91
N ALA A 898 -32.57 25.92 86.94
CA ALA A 898 -33.89 26.20 86.37
C ALA A 898 -33.96 26.00 84.84
N ARG A 899 -32.87 26.34 84.12
CA ARG A 899 -32.76 26.14 82.67
C ARG A 899 -32.50 24.68 82.33
N ILE A 900 -31.69 23.98 83.13
CA ILE A 900 -31.47 22.55 82.96
C ILE A 900 -32.80 21.80 83.08
N ALA A 901 -33.59 22.09 84.13
CA ALA A 901 -34.91 21.48 84.32
C ALA A 901 -35.84 21.74 83.13
N TYR A 902 -35.85 22.96 82.59
CA TYR A 902 -36.64 23.31 81.41
C TYR A 902 -36.23 22.48 80.17
N TYR A 903 -34.94 22.46 79.82
CA TYR A 903 -34.48 21.73 78.63
C TYR A 903 -34.63 20.23 78.77
N VAL A 904 -34.39 19.67 79.95
CA VAL A 904 -34.59 18.24 80.22
C VAL A 904 -36.07 17.89 80.10
N GLN A 905 -36.98 18.73 80.58
CA GLN A 905 -38.43 18.52 80.43
C GLN A 905 -38.85 18.59 78.95
N GLU A 906 -38.33 19.54 78.19
CA GLU A 906 -38.59 19.66 76.75
C GLU A 906 -38.09 18.41 75.98
N LEU A 907 -36.89 17.93 76.29
CA LEU A 907 -36.31 16.73 75.69
C LEU A 907 -37.13 15.48 76.04
N ARG A 908 -37.52 15.32 77.31
CA ARG A 908 -38.39 14.22 77.76
C ARG A 908 -39.75 14.25 77.05
N GLN A 909 -40.33 15.43 76.84
CA GLN A 909 -41.59 15.57 76.12
C GLN A 909 -41.46 15.24 74.63
N LYS A 910 -40.34 15.61 73.98
CA LYS A 910 -40.03 15.20 72.60
C LYS A 910 -39.87 13.69 72.48
N PHE A 911 -39.14 13.06 73.40
CA PHE A 911 -39.01 11.60 73.42
C PHE A 911 -40.35 10.90 73.68
N ALA A 912 -41.18 11.42 74.60
CA ALA A 912 -42.51 10.87 74.87
C ALA A 912 -43.44 10.98 73.65
N ASN A 913 -43.45 12.13 72.97
CA ASN A 913 -44.24 12.32 71.75
C ASN A 913 -43.77 11.39 70.62
N ASN A 914 -42.45 11.21 70.46
CA ASN A 914 -41.89 10.30 69.45
C ASN A 914 -42.20 8.82 69.76
N ALA A 915 -42.23 8.44 71.04
CA ALA A 915 -42.63 7.10 71.47
C ALA A 915 -44.13 6.84 71.24
N LEU A 916 -44.98 7.83 71.54
CA LEU A 916 -46.44 7.74 71.30
C LEU A 916 -46.80 7.70 69.81
N ALA A 917 -45.97 8.28 68.94
CA ALA A 917 -46.15 8.26 67.48
C ALA A 917 -45.83 6.91 66.81
N GLY A 918 -45.55 5.85 67.58
CA GLY A 918 -45.38 4.48 67.08
C GLY A 918 -43.99 4.16 66.51
N ASN A 919 -43.00 5.03 66.69
CA ASN A 919 -41.61 4.78 66.31
C ASN A 919 -40.89 3.98 67.40
N THR A 920 -41.20 2.69 67.52
CA THR A 920 -40.70 1.81 68.61
C THR A 920 -39.22 1.41 68.50
N ASN A 921 -38.50 1.87 67.47
CA ASN A 921 -37.09 1.52 67.22
C ASN A 921 -36.07 2.59 67.66
N VAL A 922 -36.50 3.72 68.24
CA VAL A 922 -35.58 4.76 68.68
C VAL A 922 -35.10 4.44 70.10
N LYS A 923 -33.81 4.10 70.25
CA LYS A 923 -33.18 3.96 71.57
C LYS A 923 -33.20 5.31 72.28
N ILE A 924 -33.78 5.36 73.48
CA ILE A 924 -33.85 6.57 74.30
C ILE A 924 -32.43 6.86 74.81
N PRO A 925 -31.83 8.02 74.49
CA PRO A 925 -30.48 8.32 74.94
C PRO A 925 -30.45 8.66 76.44
N HIS A 926 -29.38 8.28 77.13
CA HIS A 926 -29.18 8.68 78.52
C HIS A 926 -28.83 10.17 78.57
N ILE A 927 -29.47 10.91 79.48
CA ILE A 927 -29.18 12.33 79.69
C ILE A 927 -28.28 12.41 80.92
N VAL A 928 -27.06 12.93 80.76
CA VAL A 928 -26.06 13.06 81.83
C VAL A 928 -25.49 14.46 81.87
N ARG A 929 -24.95 14.88 83.03
CA ARG A 929 -24.23 16.16 83.11
C ARG A 929 -22.80 16.03 82.57
N SER A 930 -22.19 17.17 82.24
CA SER A 930 -20.82 17.21 81.72
C SER A 930 -19.76 16.63 82.67
N GLU A 931 -20.03 16.59 83.98
CA GLU A 931 -19.13 15.98 84.99
C GLU A 931 -18.90 14.47 84.75
N TRP A 932 -19.85 13.77 84.11
CA TRP A 932 -19.67 12.38 83.71
C TRP A 932 -18.48 12.23 82.76
N LEU A 933 -18.37 13.12 81.78
CA LEU A 933 -17.27 13.12 80.81
C LEU A 933 -15.94 13.42 81.52
N ASP A 934 -15.95 14.32 82.48
CA ASP A 934 -14.76 14.64 83.26
C ASP A 934 -14.30 13.46 84.11
N MET A 935 -15.23 12.75 84.74
CA MET A 935 -14.93 11.54 85.51
C MET A 935 -14.44 10.40 84.63
N CYS A 936 -15.08 10.16 83.48
CA CYS A 936 -14.63 9.17 82.49
C CYS A 936 -13.18 9.42 82.03
N THR A 937 -12.82 10.70 81.82
CA THR A 937 -11.44 11.04 81.43
C THR A 937 -10.46 10.93 82.59
N THR A 938 -10.88 11.21 83.83
CA THR A 938 -10.00 11.15 85.00
C THR A 938 -9.70 9.70 85.40
N GLU A 939 -10.72 8.85 85.41
CA GLU A 939 -10.61 7.43 85.75
C GLU A 939 -10.18 6.55 84.55
N GLN A 940 -10.03 7.16 83.37
CA GLN A 940 -9.68 6.49 82.11
C GLN A 940 -10.58 5.28 81.77
N CYS A 941 -11.83 5.27 82.23
CA CYS A 941 -12.82 4.22 81.99
C CYS A 941 -14.24 4.80 81.91
N LEU A 942 -15.18 4.05 81.31
CA LEU A 942 -16.58 4.47 81.27
C LEU A 942 -17.22 4.24 82.65
N VAL A 943 -17.54 5.33 83.36
CA VAL A 943 -18.29 5.25 84.62
C VAL A 943 -19.80 5.17 84.34
N PRO A 944 -20.61 4.56 85.24
CA PRO A 944 -22.05 4.43 85.03
C PRO A 944 -22.74 5.80 84.83
N GLU A 945 -23.57 5.91 83.79
CA GLU A 945 -24.29 7.16 83.46
C GLU A 945 -25.33 7.55 84.52
N GLU A 946 -25.84 6.55 85.26
CA GLU A 946 -26.90 6.71 86.28
C GLU A 946 -26.44 7.55 87.47
N ASP A 947 -25.13 7.60 87.74
CA ASP A 947 -24.54 8.34 88.86
C ASP A 947 -24.49 9.85 88.61
N PHE A 948 -24.77 10.30 87.37
CA PHE A 948 -24.67 11.71 86.94
C PHE A 948 -26.00 12.25 86.36
N PRO A 949 -27.12 12.18 87.10
CA PRO A 949 -28.42 12.58 86.59
C PRO A 949 -28.50 14.11 86.37
N PRO A 950 -29.21 14.59 85.35
CA PRO A 950 -29.19 16.00 84.95
C PRO A 950 -29.95 16.92 85.91
N VAL A 951 -30.85 16.39 86.75
CA VAL A 951 -31.60 17.13 87.79
C VAL A 951 -31.64 16.30 89.06
#